data_AF-A0A524E3M3-F1
#
_entry.id   AF-A0A524E3M3-F1
#
_cell.length_a   1.000
_cell.length_b   1.000
_cell.length_c   1.000
_cell.angle_alpha   90.00
_cell.angle_beta   90.00
_cell.angle_gamma   90.00
#
_symmetry.space_group_name_H-M   'P 1'
#
loop_
_entity.id
_entity.type
_entity.pdbx_description
1 polymer ?
#
loop_
_entity_poly.entity_id
_entity_poly.type
_entity_poly.pdbx_seq_one_letter_code
_entity_poly.pdbx_strand_id
1 'polypeptide(L)'
;MEIFLKRAEGPFIEKIGEDQTRSHFEDLKNALHLIPGEFSGSVGSEIPKFLFKYSQGINETSSGIIEGMLNHFLIFTKSLKDIANQNLKQVNQNIIIRSKSKMRNLSDLLQNFIEKAKYGEILKGSEKFEDVLSFVAGESIEITQMDELALFIKRSSENLAQRIGEDQARKFSEEIYDAIQDIVDDFKGTVDSQIVKFLFKFSQESSRLEPDIIKNILRHIQIFIRSLSDLGGMDRKQVDQEIIRRSKNKMGGLFELFDNFLKKAKEGNLLETCDNFEEIITFVLGSEEKRIQFTDVGGFLKRVEEKYALHLGELKAQMLISNLLESISEIPEQHGSYLGSDIARFLTKFSETMNDLEPKEIEQILTRSLIFIRSLNELSDLNQEEINQYIINRSKRKCRSLFEFYKLFLDTVRPTFIKSETPSFDDIINFTLGKYEGPKTIEEAPNVHALMEPYRSEFPFAEDHFKWANAINIIIPRFLEILKNDKGDEILDKIWENSYPKQDIIEEFHQKLDDLPREDEKIFTIRLMNLLTRQILKKKKSDKLLTGSVAMTILAKIYIEIYGGRNSMVRAIKLKQLLKERQFAQDEKREKINDHIEAIVKEDLKAIMRRVMSIRSIIPILTLKGFYIKTFDISEKEYPELFTDMFKDVSPLNDIGKEYLENVRRLNTLGNLSAFYYYIDLVRNFNKNYFKESEETPLDAIKKRDNLKEFFEMLFQLYDNLELSRFFDNKIAAADRLVFVYILKYLYESLKKTFDLIENFIEEHVEFIKVKSMEFFLSNLKFKEYKMNIEQLQEDVKNAVLEGASDDSEKMTRLKNMLKQQKSDIVKFTLMDDLLNEAKEKMPVLDSRILFGKELFTFLEIIKYINPNLPAALPKYLENLGDFTKEFDKILNKVKKLKDRNLISPGEFYEIDKAREMATERISKFISDENFMNHLKKMREGYDKNILYKEEITTPLDIVETEEIVEEINPLQKYFQKYNEALSAVKSTDTLTKFMESYQFWLNNQIFPLTYNKAEQVLLKIVFNRIQEELNDQDNSA
;
A
#
# COMPACT_ATOMS: atom_id res chain seq x y z
N MET A 1 -71.16 34.05 -32.44
CA MET A 1 -71.45 35.34 -33.08
C MET A 1 -72.92 35.44 -33.49
N GLU A 2 -73.39 34.66 -34.47
CA GLU A 2 -74.77 34.75 -34.99
C GLU A 2 -75.86 34.56 -33.92
N ILE A 3 -75.67 33.66 -32.95
CA ILE A 3 -76.63 33.47 -31.84
C ILE A 3 -76.81 34.75 -31.00
N PHE A 4 -75.73 35.50 -30.75
CA PHE A 4 -75.79 36.72 -29.96
C PHE A 4 -76.41 37.88 -30.74
N LEU A 5 -76.09 38.01 -32.03
CA LEU A 5 -76.72 39.00 -32.92
C LEU A 5 -78.23 38.76 -33.03
N LYS A 6 -78.65 37.52 -33.34
CA LYS A 6 -80.06 37.16 -33.46
C LYS A 6 -80.85 37.37 -32.17
N ARG A 7 -80.23 37.14 -31.01
CA ARG A 7 -80.84 37.41 -29.70
C ARG A 7 -80.89 38.91 -29.35
N ALA A 8 -79.97 39.71 -29.90
CA ALA A 8 -79.93 41.14 -29.66
C ALA A 8 -80.98 41.90 -30.51
N GLU A 9 -81.36 41.41 -31.68
CA GLU A 9 -82.31 42.06 -32.62
C GLU A 9 -83.68 42.36 -31.98
N GLY A 10 -84.27 41.42 -31.24
CA GLY A 10 -85.65 41.52 -30.74
C GLY A 10 -85.96 42.83 -29.99
N PRO A 11 -85.17 43.18 -28.96
CA PRO A 11 -85.32 44.45 -28.25
C PRO A 11 -85.19 45.71 -29.12
N PHE A 12 -84.36 45.68 -30.18
CA PHE A 12 -84.19 46.82 -31.09
C PHE A 12 -85.38 46.95 -32.05
N ILE A 13 -85.95 45.84 -32.53
CA ILE A 13 -87.15 45.82 -33.39
C ILE A 13 -88.31 46.55 -32.70
N GLU A 14 -88.49 46.32 -31.40
CA GLU A 14 -89.55 46.95 -30.60
C GLU A 14 -89.37 48.47 -30.44
N LYS A 15 -88.16 49.00 -30.62
CA LYS A 15 -87.81 50.40 -30.33
C LYS A 15 -87.57 51.29 -31.55
N ILE A 16 -86.97 50.76 -32.62
CA ILE A 16 -86.64 51.51 -33.85
C ILE A 16 -87.29 50.90 -35.10
N GLY A 17 -88.11 49.86 -34.94
CA GLY A 17 -88.82 49.22 -36.05
C GLY A 17 -88.02 48.12 -36.76
N GLU A 18 -88.73 47.21 -37.39
CA GLU A 18 -88.16 45.98 -37.96
C GLU A 18 -87.22 46.27 -39.15
N ASP A 19 -87.63 47.15 -40.07
CA ASP A 19 -86.84 47.46 -41.27
C ASP A 19 -85.51 48.15 -40.94
N GLN A 20 -85.52 49.11 -40.02
CA GLN A 20 -84.31 49.83 -39.60
C GLN A 20 -83.38 48.92 -38.78
N THR A 21 -83.93 48.09 -37.88
CA THR A 21 -83.14 47.14 -37.11
C THR A 21 -82.46 46.13 -38.03
N ARG A 22 -83.18 45.54 -38.98
CA ARG A 22 -82.61 44.59 -39.94
C ARG A 22 -81.51 45.21 -40.78
N SER A 23 -81.69 46.45 -41.26
CA SER A 23 -80.66 47.16 -42.02
C SER A 23 -79.36 47.33 -41.21
N HIS A 24 -79.45 47.82 -39.97
CA HIS A 24 -78.27 48.03 -39.13
C HIS A 24 -77.56 46.72 -38.75
N PHE A 25 -78.32 45.66 -38.48
CA PHE A 25 -77.76 44.36 -38.12
C PHE A 25 -77.11 43.65 -39.31
N GLU A 26 -77.67 43.76 -40.53
CA GLU A 26 -77.01 43.24 -41.74
C GLU A 26 -75.71 44.01 -42.04
N ASP A 27 -75.71 45.33 -41.92
CA ASP A 27 -74.49 46.13 -42.09
C ASP A 27 -73.41 45.76 -41.07
N LEU A 28 -73.81 45.54 -39.81
CA LEU A 28 -72.92 45.06 -38.76
C LEU A 28 -72.40 43.65 -39.04
N LYS A 29 -73.26 42.74 -39.51
CA LYS A 29 -72.87 41.37 -39.85
C LYS A 29 -71.82 41.37 -40.96
N ASN A 30 -72.04 42.18 -42.01
CA ASN A 30 -71.09 42.35 -43.10
C ASN A 30 -69.77 42.96 -42.60
N ALA A 31 -69.81 43.97 -41.73
CA ALA A 31 -68.61 44.58 -41.16
C ALA A 31 -67.80 43.62 -40.25
N LEU A 32 -68.47 42.76 -39.47
CA LEU A 32 -67.80 41.77 -38.61
C LEU A 32 -66.96 40.77 -39.42
N HIS A 33 -67.39 40.43 -40.64
CA HIS A 33 -66.62 39.56 -41.55
C HIS A 33 -65.36 40.22 -42.12
N LEU A 34 -65.23 41.55 -42.01
CA LEU A 34 -64.08 42.32 -42.49
C LEU A 34 -63.00 42.55 -41.43
N ILE A 35 -63.20 42.07 -40.19
CA ILE A 35 -62.22 42.19 -39.11
C ILE A 35 -60.99 41.32 -39.44
N PRO A 36 -59.75 41.86 -39.39
CA PRO A 36 -58.54 41.08 -39.64
C PRO A 36 -58.41 39.91 -38.66
N GLY A 37 -57.88 38.78 -39.14
CA GLY A 37 -57.85 37.51 -38.40
C GLY A 37 -57.26 37.60 -36.99
N GLU A 38 -56.21 38.41 -36.80
CA GLU A 38 -55.57 38.62 -35.49
C GLU A 38 -56.49 39.24 -34.42
N PHE A 39 -57.52 39.99 -34.83
CA PHE A 39 -58.44 40.68 -33.92
C PHE A 39 -59.79 39.97 -33.75
N SER A 40 -60.02 38.91 -34.55
CA SER A 40 -61.27 38.15 -34.54
C SER A 40 -61.57 37.49 -33.19
N GLY A 41 -60.52 36.97 -32.52
CA GLY A 41 -60.62 36.34 -31.20
C GLY A 41 -60.78 37.34 -30.05
N SER A 42 -60.15 38.51 -30.14
CA SER A 42 -60.16 39.53 -29.08
C SER A 42 -61.43 40.39 -29.12
N VAL A 43 -61.62 41.18 -30.17
CA VAL A 43 -62.74 42.15 -30.25
C VAL A 43 -63.88 41.65 -31.14
N GLY A 44 -63.59 40.85 -32.18
CA GLY A 44 -64.61 40.36 -33.11
C GLY A 44 -65.68 39.50 -32.44
N SER A 45 -65.28 38.68 -31.45
CA SER A 45 -66.22 37.89 -30.64
C SER A 45 -66.94 38.71 -29.55
N GLU A 46 -66.40 39.86 -29.17
CA GLU A 46 -66.92 40.72 -28.12
C GLU A 46 -67.96 41.72 -28.63
N ILE A 47 -67.83 42.25 -29.85
CA ILE A 47 -68.81 43.18 -30.44
C ILE A 47 -70.24 42.62 -30.37
N PRO A 48 -70.54 41.37 -30.80
CA PRO A 48 -71.87 40.77 -30.64
C PRO A 48 -72.31 40.62 -29.17
N LYS A 49 -71.37 40.36 -28.25
CA LYS A 49 -71.66 40.22 -26.81
C LYS A 49 -72.01 41.58 -26.20
N PHE A 50 -71.28 42.63 -26.56
CA PHE A 50 -71.59 44.00 -26.15
C PHE A 50 -72.95 44.43 -26.71
N LEU A 51 -73.21 44.19 -28.00
CA LEU A 51 -74.50 44.49 -28.62
C LEU A 51 -75.67 43.79 -27.90
N PHE A 52 -75.50 42.49 -27.58
CA PHE A 52 -76.49 41.74 -26.79
C PHE A 52 -76.64 42.30 -25.37
N LYS A 53 -75.54 42.60 -24.66
CA LYS A 53 -75.59 43.19 -23.32
C LYS A 53 -76.34 44.53 -23.32
N TYR A 54 -76.11 45.36 -24.33
CA TYR A 54 -76.83 46.63 -24.47
C TYR A 54 -78.30 46.43 -24.84
N SER A 55 -78.65 45.44 -25.67
CA SER A 55 -80.05 45.12 -26.00
C SER A 55 -80.89 44.75 -24.77
N GLN A 56 -80.28 44.26 -23.70
CA GLN A 56 -81.00 43.92 -22.45
C GLN A 56 -81.42 45.17 -21.65
N GLY A 57 -80.88 46.35 -21.96
CA GLY A 57 -81.06 47.59 -21.18
C GLY A 57 -81.65 48.76 -21.96
N ILE A 58 -82.20 48.55 -23.17
CA ILE A 58 -82.64 49.65 -24.05
C ILE A 58 -84.08 50.12 -23.82
N ASN A 59 -84.82 49.50 -22.89
CA ASN A 59 -86.24 49.81 -22.65
C ASN A 59 -86.50 51.27 -22.25
N GLU A 60 -85.54 51.92 -21.59
CA GLU A 60 -85.62 53.31 -21.11
C GLU A 60 -84.91 54.31 -22.03
N THR A 61 -84.32 53.86 -23.15
CA THR A 61 -83.50 54.70 -24.04
C THR A 61 -84.31 55.20 -25.24
N SER A 62 -84.11 56.44 -25.68
CA SER A 62 -84.83 57.01 -26.84
C SER A 62 -84.35 56.41 -28.16
N SER A 63 -85.23 56.33 -29.17
CA SER A 63 -84.92 55.75 -30.49
C SER A 63 -83.69 56.39 -31.15
N GLY A 64 -83.54 57.72 -31.07
CA GLY A 64 -82.38 58.41 -31.63
C GLY A 64 -81.05 58.06 -30.94
N ILE A 65 -81.04 57.80 -29.64
CA ILE A 65 -79.83 57.33 -28.92
C ILE A 65 -79.55 55.87 -29.29
N ILE A 66 -80.58 55.05 -29.44
CA ILE A 66 -80.46 53.65 -29.87
C ILE A 66 -79.85 53.55 -31.27
N GLU A 67 -80.34 54.32 -32.24
CA GLU A 67 -79.76 54.41 -33.58
C GLU A 67 -78.32 54.94 -33.54
N GLY A 68 -78.05 55.96 -32.70
CA GLY A 68 -76.71 56.47 -32.48
C GLY A 68 -75.73 55.40 -31.99
N MET A 69 -76.15 54.57 -31.02
CA MET A 69 -75.36 53.46 -30.51
C MET A 69 -75.10 52.39 -31.57
N LEU A 70 -76.13 51.97 -32.33
CA LEU A 70 -75.96 50.99 -33.41
C LEU A 70 -75.00 51.50 -34.49
N ASN A 71 -75.09 52.80 -34.82
CA ASN A 71 -74.13 53.43 -35.72
C ASN A 71 -72.70 53.46 -35.16
N HIS A 72 -72.51 53.66 -33.86
CA HIS A 72 -71.16 53.61 -33.26
C HIS A 72 -70.60 52.19 -33.24
N PHE A 73 -71.44 51.18 -33.00
CA PHE A 73 -71.03 49.79 -33.18
C PHE A 73 -70.58 49.53 -34.62
N LEU A 74 -71.33 50.03 -35.61
CA LEU A 74 -70.99 49.84 -37.01
C LEU A 74 -69.70 50.57 -37.40
N ILE A 75 -69.56 51.84 -37.01
CA ILE A 75 -68.37 52.66 -37.26
C ILE A 75 -67.13 52.02 -36.64
N PHE A 76 -67.22 51.61 -35.37
CA PHE A 76 -66.11 50.92 -34.71
C PHE A 76 -65.76 49.62 -35.43
N THR A 77 -66.76 48.81 -35.78
CA THR A 77 -66.51 47.51 -36.43
C THR A 77 -65.85 47.69 -37.80
N LYS A 78 -66.28 48.68 -38.59
CA LYS A 78 -65.68 49.01 -39.89
C LYS A 78 -64.26 49.55 -39.74
N SER A 79 -64.00 50.37 -38.73
CA SER A 79 -62.70 51.00 -38.54
C SER A 79 -61.59 49.99 -38.20
N LEU A 80 -61.95 48.82 -37.66
CA LEU A 80 -60.99 47.73 -37.42
C LEU A 80 -60.34 47.18 -38.70
N LYS A 81 -60.90 47.45 -39.89
CA LYS A 81 -60.24 47.09 -41.16
C LYS A 81 -58.97 47.91 -41.39
N ASP A 82 -58.91 49.14 -40.88
CA ASP A 82 -57.80 50.08 -41.05
C ASP A 82 -56.51 49.62 -40.34
N ILE A 83 -56.65 48.79 -39.30
CA ILE A 83 -55.54 48.26 -38.50
C ILE A 83 -55.02 46.90 -39.00
N ALA A 84 -55.38 46.47 -40.22
CA ALA A 84 -54.99 45.15 -40.77
C ALA A 84 -53.47 44.90 -40.83
N ASN A 85 -52.65 45.95 -40.92
CA ASN A 85 -51.19 45.87 -40.98
C ASN A 85 -50.51 46.08 -39.60
N GLN A 86 -51.29 46.23 -38.53
CA GLN A 86 -50.79 46.42 -37.17
C GLN A 86 -51.10 45.17 -36.34
N ASN A 87 -50.16 44.75 -35.48
CA ASN A 87 -50.43 43.66 -34.56
C ASN A 87 -51.22 44.15 -33.33
N LEU A 88 -51.89 43.23 -32.62
CA LEU A 88 -52.72 43.54 -31.45
C LEU A 88 -51.99 44.37 -30.37
N LYS A 89 -50.68 44.16 -30.20
CA LYS A 89 -49.87 44.90 -29.22
C LYS A 89 -49.68 46.37 -29.64
N GLN A 90 -49.37 46.62 -30.91
CA GLN A 90 -49.20 47.97 -31.47
C GLN A 90 -50.49 48.79 -31.35
N VAL A 91 -51.64 48.17 -31.65
CA VAL A 91 -52.95 48.82 -31.53
C VAL A 91 -53.26 49.14 -30.06
N ASN A 92 -53.05 48.19 -29.14
CA ASN A 92 -53.26 48.43 -27.71
C ASN A 92 -52.31 49.52 -27.15
N GLN A 93 -51.06 49.56 -27.62
CA GLN A 93 -50.12 50.63 -27.27
C GLN A 93 -50.60 52.00 -27.75
N ASN A 94 -51.07 52.12 -29.00
CA ASN A 94 -51.61 53.37 -29.52
C ASN A 94 -52.82 53.86 -28.70
N ILE A 95 -53.71 52.95 -28.29
CA ILE A 95 -54.84 53.26 -27.41
C ILE A 95 -54.36 53.76 -26.04
N ILE A 96 -53.40 53.06 -25.42
CA ILE A 96 -52.85 53.43 -24.10
C ILE A 96 -52.18 54.81 -24.17
N ILE A 97 -51.38 55.07 -25.19
CA ILE A 97 -50.64 56.32 -25.37
C ILE A 97 -51.63 57.48 -25.56
N ARG A 98 -52.54 57.39 -26.53
CA ARG A 98 -53.50 58.47 -26.81
C ARG A 98 -54.49 58.71 -25.67
N SER A 99 -54.93 57.66 -25.00
CA SER A 99 -55.86 57.77 -23.86
C SER A 99 -55.20 58.22 -22.56
N LYS A 100 -53.88 58.42 -22.53
CA LYS A 100 -53.09 58.63 -21.30
C LYS A 100 -53.38 57.54 -20.26
N SER A 101 -53.36 56.28 -20.71
CA SER A 101 -53.61 55.07 -19.91
C SER A 101 -55.03 54.88 -19.35
N LYS A 102 -56.02 55.68 -19.81
CA LYS A 102 -57.43 55.48 -19.42
C LYS A 102 -58.08 54.28 -20.10
N MET A 103 -57.56 53.86 -21.26
CA MET A 103 -58.03 52.70 -22.03
C MET A 103 -56.85 51.78 -22.32
N ARG A 104 -57.04 50.46 -22.18
CA ARG A 104 -55.95 49.46 -22.26
C ARG A 104 -56.02 48.58 -23.50
N ASN A 105 -57.20 48.45 -24.10
CA ASN A 105 -57.42 47.56 -25.24
C ASN A 105 -58.59 48.06 -26.12
N LEU A 106 -58.81 47.36 -27.25
CA LEU A 106 -59.90 47.64 -28.18
C LEU A 106 -61.30 47.54 -27.55
N SER A 107 -61.49 46.68 -26.55
CA SER A 107 -62.76 46.51 -25.86
C SER A 107 -63.09 47.71 -24.95
N ASP A 108 -62.09 48.25 -24.26
CA ASP A 108 -62.20 49.49 -23.49
C ASP A 108 -62.53 50.67 -24.42
N LEU A 109 -61.89 50.72 -25.60
CA LEU A 109 -62.17 51.74 -26.60
C LEU A 109 -63.60 51.61 -27.13
N LEU A 110 -64.04 50.40 -27.48
CA LEU A 110 -65.42 50.13 -27.90
C LEU A 110 -66.41 50.55 -26.81
N GLN A 111 -66.19 50.15 -25.55
CA GLN A 111 -67.08 50.50 -24.46
C GLN A 111 -67.21 52.03 -24.31
N ASN A 112 -66.09 52.75 -24.25
CA ASN A 112 -66.10 54.21 -24.12
C ASN A 112 -66.70 54.91 -25.35
N PHE A 113 -66.47 54.38 -26.55
CA PHE A 113 -67.04 54.92 -27.78
C PHE A 113 -68.57 54.78 -27.82
N ILE A 114 -69.10 53.64 -27.36
CA ILE A 114 -70.54 53.43 -27.22
C ILE A 114 -71.13 54.25 -26.07
N GLU A 115 -70.40 54.42 -24.96
CA GLU A 115 -70.83 55.29 -23.85
C GLU A 115 -70.99 56.74 -24.30
N LYS A 116 -70.11 57.27 -25.17
CA LYS A 116 -70.30 58.59 -25.77
C LYS A 116 -71.61 58.72 -26.55
N ALA A 117 -71.98 57.69 -27.33
CA ALA A 117 -73.25 57.67 -28.05
C ALA A 117 -74.46 57.68 -27.09
N LYS A 118 -74.36 57.02 -25.92
CA LYS A 118 -75.41 57.09 -24.88
C LYS A 118 -75.61 58.49 -24.32
N TYR A 119 -74.54 59.28 -24.22
CA TYR A 119 -74.60 60.67 -23.79
C TYR A 119 -74.93 61.66 -24.92
N GLY A 120 -75.24 61.16 -26.13
CA GLY A 120 -75.68 61.96 -27.28
C GLY A 120 -74.54 62.48 -28.17
N GLU A 121 -73.28 62.12 -27.90
CA GLU A 121 -72.13 62.46 -28.73
C GLU A 121 -72.01 61.46 -29.89
N ILE A 122 -72.33 61.89 -31.13
CA ILE A 122 -72.36 61.01 -32.30
C ILE A 122 -71.24 61.37 -33.29
N LEU A 123 -70.32 60.45 -33.55
CA LEU A 123 -69.40 60.51 -34.69
C LEU A 123 -70.14 60.16 -35.99
N LYS A 124 -70.15 61.08 -36.97
CA LYS A 124 -70.79 60.86 -38.28
C LYS A 124 -69.73 60.59 -39.37
N GLY A 125 -69.84 59.45 -40.05
CA GLY A 125 -69.23 59.25 -41.38
C GLY A 125 -67.73 58.96 -41.44
N SER A 126 -67.08 58.56 -40.36
CA SER A 126 -65.69 58.07 -40.43
C SER A 126 -65.61 56.53 -40.40
N GLU A 127 -64.76 55.96 -41.25
CA GLU A 127 -64.41 54.54 -41.27
C GLU A 127 -62.95 54.29 -40.86
N LYS A 128 -62.23 55.28 -40.30
CA LYS A 128 -60.82 55.13 -39.88
C LYS A 128 -60.68 54.86 -38.40
N PHE A 129 -59.71 54.02 -38.03
CA PHE A 129 -59.49 53.66 -36.62
C PHE A 129 -59.05 54.88 -35.80
N GLU A 130 -58.23 55.72 -36.40
CA GLU A 130 -57.65 56.89 -35.73
C GLU A 130 -58.70 57.95 -35.39
N ASP A 131 -59.76 58.06 -36.20
CA ASP A 131 -60.85 59.01 -35.96
C ASP A 131 -61.71 58.58 -34.76
N VAL A 132 -61.96 57.27 -34.62
CA VAL A 132 -62.62 56.70 -33.45
C VAL A 132 -61.78 56.93 -32.20
N LEU A 133 -60.47 56.69 -32.27
CA LEU A 133 -59.57 56.90 -31.15
C LEU A 133 -59.47 58.38 -30.75
N SER A 134 -59.39 59.29 -31.73
CA SER A 134 -59.38 60.75 -31.50
C SER A 134 -60.71 61.24 -30.92
N PHE A 135 -61.84 60.70 -31.38
CA PHE A 135 -63.15 61.08 -30.87
C PHE A 135 -63.33 60.73 -29.39
N VAL A 136 -62.77 59.60 -28.96
CA VAL A 136 -62.81 59.17 -27.56
C VAL A 136 -61.72 59.85 -26.71
N ALA A 137 -60.51 60.03 -27.23
CA ALA A 137 -59.35 60.47 -26.46
C ALA A 137 -58.91 61.95 -26.63
N GLY A 138 -59.36 62.66 -27.67
CA GLY A 138 -58.98 64.04 -28.02
C GLY A 138 -58.03 64.18 -29.23
N GLU A 139 -57.89 65.40 -29.79
CA GLU A 139 -57.06 65.70 -30.97
C GLU A 139 -55.54 65.46 -30.77
N SER A 140 -54.88 65.11 -31.87
CA SER A 140 -53.47 64.71 -31.97
C SER A 140 -52.51 65.86 -31.67
N ILE A 141 -51.64 65.68 -30.68
CA ILE A 141 -50.39 66.43 -30.60
C ILE A 141 -49.42 65.78 -31.59
N GLU A 142 -48.86 66.56 -32.50
CA GLU A 142 -47.65 66.19 -33.23
C GLU A 142 -46.53 65.98 -32.21
N ILE A 143 -46.31 64.73 -31.85
CA ILE A 143 -45.19 64.32 -31.03
C ILE A 143 -44.06 64.05 -32.03
N THR A 144 -43.10 64.98 -32.13
CA THR A 144 -41.73 64.62 -32.49
C THR A 144 -41.41 63.36 -31.69
N GLN A 145 -41.06 62.26 -32.36
CA GLN A 145 -40.74 60.99 -31.73
C GLN A 145 -39.59 61.21 -30.72
N MET A 146 -39.92 61.66 -29.52
CA MET A 146 -39.12 61.45 -28.34
C MET A 146 -39.34 60.00 -27.99
N ASP A 147 -38.25 59.26 -27.94
CA ASP A 147 -38.23 57.90 -27.42
C ASP A 147 -38.99 57.89 -26.08
N GLU A 148 -39.84 56.88 -25.88
CA GLU A 148 -40.71 56.77 -24.69
C GLU A 148 -39.86 56.87 -23.41
N LEU A 149 -38.62 56.36 -23.48
CA LEU A 149 -37.54 56.49 -22.51
C LEU A 149 -37.22 57.96 -22.13
N ALA A 150 -36.95 58.80 -23.14
CA ALA A 150 -36.54 60.20 -22.95
C ALA A 150 -37.65 61.02 -22.28
N LEU A 151 -38.91 60.77 -22.64
CA LEU A 151 -40.06 61.50 -22.11
C LEU A 151 -40.27 61.24 -20.61
N PHE A 152 -40.21 59.99 -20.19
CA PHE A 152 -40.43 59.62 -18.79
C PHE A 152 -39.25 60.01 -17.88
N ILE A 153 -38.00 59.94 -18.38
CA ILE A 153 -36.84 60.41 -17.62
C ILE A 153 -36.91 61.94 -17.43
N LYS A 154 -37.25 62.69 -18.48
CA LYS A 154 -37.43 64.15 -18.38
C LYS A 154 -38.52 64.53 -17.35
N ARG A 155 -39.67 63.87 -17.38
CA ARG A 155 -40.74 64.12 -16.40
C ARG A 155 -40.37 63.73 -14.97
N SER A 156 -39.58 62.67 -14.81
CA SER A 156 -39.06 62.26 -13.50
C SER A 156 -38.08 63.32 -12.94
N SER A 157 -37.23 63.88 -13.82
CA SER A 157 -36.33 64.99 -13.50
C SER A 157 -37.07 66.21 -12.96
N GLU A 158 -38.13 66.64 -13.65
CA GLU A 158 -38.94 67.80 -13.27
C GLU A 158 -39.60 67.62 -11.89
N ASN A 159 -40.07 66.41 -11.58
CA ASN A 159 -40.65 66.09 -10.26
C ASN A 159 -39.57 66.06 -9.16
N LEU A 160 -38.39 65.48 -9.45
CA LEU A 160 -37.29 65.36 -8.50
C LEU A 160 -36.58 66.70 -8.24
N ALA A 161 -36.55 67.60 -9.22
CA ALA A 161 -35.94 68.94 -9.13
C ALA A 161 -36.51 69.75 -7.96
N GLN A 162 -37.80 69.56 -7.64
CA GLN A 162 -38.47 70.20 -6.50
C GLN A 162 -37.93 69.75 -5.13
N ARG A 163 -37.19 68.63 -5.06
CA ARG A 163 -36.72 68.01 -3.81
C ARG A 163 -35.19 67.98 -3.67
N ILE A 164 -34.46 67.71 -4.76
CA ILE A 164 -32.99 67.58 -4.74
C ILE A 164 -32.26 68.70 -5.49
N GLY A 165 -33.00 69.67 -6.06
CA GLY A 165 -32.47 70.78 -6.85
C GLY A 165 -32.39 70.46 -8.35
N GLU A 166 -32.62 71.49 -9.18
CA GLU A 166 -32.65 71.35 -10.65
C GLU A 166 -31.36 70.77 -11.23
N ASP A 167 -30.19 71.27 -10.81
CA ASP A 167 -28.90 70.79 -11.31
C ASP A 167 -28.65 69.31 -11.00
N GLN A 168 -29.01 68.85 -9.79
CA GLN A 168 -28.81 67.45 -9.40
C GLN A 168 -29.82 66.52 -10.07
N ALA A 169 -31.10 66.92 -10.13
CA ALA A 169 -32.13 66.15 -10.81
C ALA A 169 -31.82 66.01 -12.30
N ARG A 170 -31.34 67.08 -12.94
CA ARG A 170 -30.88 67.06 -14.33
C ARG A 170 -29.69 66.13 -14.51
N LYS A 171 -28.67 66.24 -13.67
CA LYS A 171 -27.48 65.39 -13.74
C LYS A 171 -27.82 63.90 -13.59
N PHE A 172 -28.63 63.53 -12.60
CA PHE A 172 -29.08 62.14 -12.45
C PHE A 172 -29.90 61.67 -13.65
N SER A 173 -30.72 62.53 -14.24
CA SER A 173 -31.56 62.17 -15.38
C SER A 173 -30.73 61.95 -16.66
N GLU A 174 -29.73 62.80 -16.92
CA GLU A 174 -28.78 62.63 -18.01
C GLU A 174 -27.96 61.33 -17.81
N GLU A 175 -27.43 61.12 -16.61
CA GLU A 175 -26.62 59.93 -16.30
C GLU A 175 -27.41 58.61 -16.34
N ILE A 176 -28.68 58.61 -15.92
CA ILE A 176 -29.57 57.44 -16.03
C ILE A 176 -29.95 57.20 -17.49
N TYR A 177 -30.21 58.26 -18.26
CA TYR A 177 -30.52 58.14 -19.69
C TYR A 177 -29.36 57.51 -20.45
N ASP A 178 -28.13 58.00 -20.23
CA ASP A 178 -26.93 57.46 -20.88
C ASP A 178 -26.69 56.00 -20.47
N ALA A 179 -26.79 55.69 -19.16
CA ALA A 179 -26.58 54.33 -18.68
C ALA A 179 -27.60 53.33 -19.26
N ILE A 180 -28.84 53.75 -19.52
CA ILE A 180 -29.86 52.89 -20.13
C ILE A 180 -29.51 52.60 -21.61
N GLN A 181 -28.95 53.57 -22.32
CA GLN A 181 -28.55 53.36 -23.71
C GLN A 181 -27.45 52.30 -23.86
N ASP A 182 -26.61 52.16 -22.82
CA ASP A 182 -25.48 51.25 -22.76
C ASP A 182 -25.84 49.81 -22.30
N ILE A 183 -27.11 49.52 -22.01
CA ILE A 183 -27.55 48.17 -21.63
C ILE A 183 -27.45 47.20 -22.83
N VAL A 184 -27.04 45.96 -22.57
CA VAL A 184 -27.03 44.86 -23.57
C VAL A 184 -28.41 44.69 -24.24
N ASP A 185 -28.43 44.58 -25.57
CA ASP A 185 -29.66 44.61 -26.40
C ASP A 185 -30.77 43.65 -25.95
N ASP A 186 -30.42 42.48 -25.42
CA ASP A 186 -31.36 41.46 -24.91
C ASP A 186 -32.21 41.92 -23.71
N PHE A 187 -31.71 42.91 -22.96
CA PHE A 187 -32.35 43.44 -21.74
C PHE A 187 -33.02 44.79 -21.98
N LYS A 188 -32.49 45.57 -22.94
CA LYS A 188 -32.88 46.95 -23.26
C LYS A 188 -34.40 47.13 -23.29
N GLY A 189 -35.12 46.44 -24.19
CA GLY A 189 -36.57 46.65 -24.34
C GLY A 189 -37.45 46.39 -23.09
N THR A 190 -37.03 45.55 -22.12
CA THR A 190 -37.83 45.31 -20.90
C THR A 190 -37.35 46.12 -19.70
N VAL A 191 -36.03 46.29 -19.56
CA VAL A 191 -35.42 47.07 -18.49
C VAL A 191 -35.74 48.55 -18.67
N ASP A 192 -35.65 49.05 -19.90
CA ASP A 192 -36.03 50.42 -20.28
C ASP A 192 -37.44 50.75 -19.80
N SER A 193 -38.43 49.91 -20.13
CA SER A 193 -39.82 50.18 -19.79
C SER A 193 -40.07 50.13 -18.27
N GLN A 194 -39.44 49.21 -17.54
CA GLN A 194 -39.74 48.99 -16.12
C GLN A 194 -38.99 49.94 -15.20
N ILE A 195 -37.69 50.17 -15.42
CA ILE A 195 -36.89 51.10 -14.61
C ILE A 195 -37.42 52.52 -14.79
N VAL A 196 -37.79 52.90 -16.02
CA VAL A 196 -38.33 54.23 -16.29
C VAL A 196 -39.73 54.43 -15.70
N LYS A 197 -40.59 53.40 -15.73
CA LYS A 197 -41.88 53.42 -15.01
C LYS A 197 -41.68 53.50 -13.49
N PHE A 198 -40.70 52.79 -12.96
CA PHE A 198 -40.33 52.86 -11.55
C PHE A 198 -39.83 54.26 -11.20
N LEU A 199 -38.89 54.82 -11.95
CA LEU A 199 -38.33 56.16 -11.75
C LEU A 199 -39.43 57.22 -11.75
N PHE A 200 -40.37 57.12 -12.69
CA PHE A 200 -41.51 58.03 -12.77
C PHE A 200 -42.45 57.89 -11.57
N LYS A 201 -42.81 56.66 -11.17
CA LYS A 201 -43.63 56.43 -9.98
C LYS A 201 -42.92 56.89 -8.70
N PHE A 202 -41.64 56.60 -8.57
CA PHE A 202 -40.80 57.04 -7.47
C PHE A 202 -40.74 58.57 -7.41
N SER A 203 -40.60 59.25 -8.56
CA SER A 203 -40.60 60.72 -8.61
C SER A 203 -41.90 61.33 -8.06
N GLN A 204 -43.05 60.69 -8.30
CA GLN A 204 -44.36 61.11 -7.77
C GLN A 204 -44.51 60.86 -6.26
N GLU A 205 -43.95 59.76 -5.77
CA GLU A 205 -44.01 59.34 -4.36
C GLU A 205 -42.89 59.95 -3.48
N SER A 206 -41.88 60.58 -4.11
CA SER A 206 -40.68 61.13 -3.47
C SER A 206 -40.94 62.27 -2.47
N SER A 207 -42.14 62.86 -2.49
CA SER A 207 -42.55 63.92 -1.55
C SER A 207 -42.47 63.51 -0.07
N ARG A 208 -42.52 62.20 0.22
CA ARG A 208 -42.48 61.64 1.59
C ARG A 208 -41.09 61.25 2.09
N LEU A 209 -40.05 61.37 1.26
CA LEU A 209 -38.69 60.93 1.58
C LEU A 209 -37.74 62.13 1.74
N GLU A 210 -36.71 61.97 2.58
CA GLU A 210 -35.67 62.99 2.75
C GLU A 210 -34.78 63.11 1.50
N PRO A 211 -34.25 64.31 1.19
CA PRO A 211 -33.43 64.55 -0.01
C PRO A 211 -32.25 63.58 -0.16
N ASP A 212 -31.58 63.22 0.93
CA ASP A 212 -30.42 62.33 0.88
C ASP A 212 -30.81 60.89 0.59
N ILE A 213 -31.95 60.43 1.10
CA ILE A 213 -32.53 59.12 0.74
C ILE A 213 -32.88 59.08 -0.76
N ILE A 214 -33.43 60.18 -1.29
CA ILE A 214 -33.74 60.30 -2.72
C ILE A 214 -32.45 60.20 -3.56
N LYS A 215 -31.39 60.91 -3.19
CA LYS A 215 -30.09 60.85 -3.88
C LYS A 215 -29.47 59.44 -3.82
N ASN A 216 -29.56 58.77 -2.68
CA ASN A 216 -29.06 57.41 -2.50
C ASN A 216 -29.78 56.41 -3.41
N ILE A 217 -31.11 56.51 -3.50
CA ILE A 217 -31.92 55.68 -4.40
C ILE A 217 -31.56 55.95 -5.86
N LEU A 218 -31.44 57.22 -6.28
CA LEU A 218 -31.07 57.57 -7.65
C LEU A 218 -29.66 57.05 -8.01
N ARG A 219 -28.71 57.15 -7.09
CA ARG A 219 -27.36 56.57 -7.25
C ARG A 219 -27.42 55.03 -7.39
N HIS A 220 -28.24 54.35 -6.61
CA HIS A 220 -28.38 52.88 -6.72
C HIS A 220 -29.09 52.46 -8.00
N ILE A 221 -30.08 53.21 -8.47
CA ILE A 221 -30.70 52.98 -9.78
C ILE A 221 -29.63 53.05 -10.87
N GLN A 222 -28.78 54.08 -10.85
CA GLN A 222 -27.68 54.24 -11.80
C GLN A 222 -26.66 53.10 -11.74
N ILE A 223 -26.24 52.70 -10.54
CA ILE A 223 -25.32 51.56 -10.34
C ILE A 223 -25.92 50.28 -10.93
N PHE A 224 -27.19 50.03 -10.64
CA PHE A 224 -27.88 48.85 -11.17
C PHE A 224 -27.94 48.85 -12.69
N ILE A 225 -28.32 49.97 -13.31
CA ILE A 225 -28.37 50.08 -14.77
C ILE A 225 -26.99 49.86 -15.39
N ARG A 226 -25.95 50.50 -14.85
CA ARG A 226 -24.58 50.34 -15.35
C ARG A 226 -24.09 48.90 -15.26
N SER A 227 -24.46 48.17 -14.22
CA SER A 227 -24.07 46.77 -14.12
C SER A 227 -24.70 45.87 -15.21
N LEU A 228 -25.75 46.34 -15.89
CA LEU A 228 -26.40 45.62 -17.00
C LEU A 228 -25.75 45.90 -18.36
N SER A 229 -24.72 46.76 -18.45
CA SER A 229 -23.98 46.98 -19.69
C SER A 229 -22.96 45.88 -19.98
N ASP A 230 -22.49 45.17 -18.95
CA ASP A 230 -21.60 44.01 -19.07
C ASP A 230 -22.06 42.89 -18.14
N LEU A 231 -22.81 41.94 -18.71
CA LEU A 231 -23.35 40.77 -18.04
C LEU A 231 -22.48 39.51 -18.24
N GLY A 232 -21.25 39.65 -18.74
CA GLY A 232 -20.36 38.50 -18.96
C GLY A 232 -20.91 37.46 -19.96
N GLY A 233 -21.78 37.88 -20.88
CA GLY A 233 -22.42 37.01 -21.88
C GLY A 233 -23.70 36.30 -21.44
N MET A 234 -24.23 36.61 -20.24
CA MET A 234 -25.50 36.03 -19.77
C MET A 234 -26.73 36.67 -20.44
N ASP A 235 -27.65 35.84 -20.93
CA ASP A 235 -28.97 36.27 -21.39
C ASP A 235 -29.94 36.49 -20.21
N ARG A 236 -31.11 37.08 -20.50
CA ARG A 236 -32.12 37.38 -19.46
C ARG A 236 -32.61 36.17 -18.70
N LYS A 237 -32.77 35.02 -19.36
CA LYS A 237 -33.24 33.81 -18.68
C LYS A 237 -32.17 33.28 -17.75
N GLN A 238 -30.90 33.36 -18.14
CA GLN A 238 -29.76 32.97 -17.32
C GLN A 238 -29.65 33.87 -16.08
N VAL A 239 -29.80 35.19 -16.24
CA VAL A 239 -29.84 36.14 -15.11
C VAL A 239 -31.01 35.87 -14.17
N ASP A 240 -32.22 35.71 -14.70
CA ASP A 240 -33.41 35.43 -13.87
C ASP A 240 -33.27 34.09 -13.11
N GLN A 241 -32.73 33.04 -13.77
CA GLN A 241 -32.46 31.74 -13.14
C GLN A 241 -31.43 31.84 -12.02
N GLU A 242 -30.37 32.63 -12.21
CA GLU A 242 -29.31 32.80 -11.22
C GLU A 242 -29.84 33.51 -9.96
N ILE A 243 -30.69 34.51 -10.14
CA ILE A 243 -31.37 35.23 -9.05
C ILE A 243 -32.35 34.30 -8.31
N ILE A 244 -33.18 33.55 -9.05
CA ILE A 244 -34.10 32.57 -8.46
C ILE A 244 -33.32 31.54 -7.65
N ARG A 245 -32.19 31.05 -8.19
CA ARG A 245 -31.32 30.07 -7.55
C ARG A 245 -30.73 30.60 -6.24
N ARG A 246 -30.04 31.74 -6.27
CA ARG A 246 -29.37 32.31 -5.09
C ARG A 246 -30.35 32.79 -4.02
N SER A 247 -31.51 33.28 -4.43
CA SER A 247 -32.57 33.68 -3.50
C SER A 247 -33.33 32.50 -2.88
N LYS A 248 -33.05 31.25 -3.28
CA LYS A 248 -33.79 30.04 -2.88
C LYS A 248 -35.29 30.14 -3.22
N ASN A 249 -35.60 30.54 -4.45
CA ASN A 249 -36.96 30.79 -4.98
C ASN A 249 -37.74 31.90 -4.25
N LYS A 250 -37.07 32.77 -3.48
CA LYS A 250 -37.73 33.92 -2.84
C LYS A 250 -37.86 35.12 -3.76
N MET A 251 -37.02 35.20 -4.80
CA MET A 251 -37.08 36.25 -5.82
C MET A 251 -37.38 35.64 -7.18
N GLY A 252 -38.35 36.21 -7.90
CA GLY A 252 -38.82 35.76 -9.20
C GLY A 252 -37.98 36.20 -10.42
N GLY A 253 -36.92 36.98 -10.22
CA GLY A 253 -36.02 37.43 -11.29
C GLY A 253 -35.43 38.82 -11.08
N LEU A 254 -34.91 39.42 -12.15
CA LEU A 254 -34.14 40.68 -12.19
C LEU A 254 -34.82 41.85 -11.48
N PHE A 255 -36.14 41.99 -11.62
CA PHE A 255 -36.85 43.13 -11.04
C PHE A 255 -37.14 42.96 -9.54
N GLU A 256 -37.29 41.74 -9.05
CA GLU A 256 -37.36 41.51 -7.61
C GLU A 256 -35.99 41.71 -6.95
N LEU A 257 -34.90 41.42 -7.67
CA LEU A 257 -33.55 41.81 -7.25
C LEU A 257 -33.40 43.35 -7.20
N PHE A 258 -33.85 44.04 -8.25
CA PHE A 258 -33.87 45.51 -8.31
C PHE A 258 -34.64 46.14 -7.14
N ASP A 259 -35.85 45.67 -6.86
CA ASP A 259 -36.66 46.18 -5.75
C ASP A 259 -35.98 45.97 -4.38
N ASN A 260 -35.36 44.81 -4.16
CA ASN A 260 -34.62 44.54 -2.91
C ASN A 260 -33.31 45.34 -2.82
N PHE A 261 -32.64 45.59 -3.94
CA PHE A 261 -31.46 46.45 -4.00
C PHE A 261 -31.81 47.89 -3.61
N LEU A 262 -32.92 48.42 -4.14
CA LEU A 262 -33.39 49.77 -3.79
C LEU A 262 -33.95 49.84 -2.36
N LYS A 263 -34.50 48.75 -1.83
CA LYS A 263 -34.92 48.68 -0.42
C LYS A 263 -33.72 48.81 0.53
N LYS A 264 -32.59 48.18 0.23
CA LYS A 264 -31.34 48.36 0.99
C LYS A 264 -30.85 49.81 0.98
N ALA A 265 -30.95 50.50 -0.16
CA ALA A 265 -30.62 51.92 -0.26
C ALA A 265 -31.55 52.81 0.59
N LYS A 266 -32.85 52.47 0.65
CA LYS A 266 -33.82 53.15 1.54
C LYS A 266 -33.51 52.94 3.02
N GLU A 267 -32.95 51.79 3.38
CA GLU A 267 -32.55 51.42 4.74
C GLU A 267 -31.15 51.96 5.12
N GLY A 268 -30.48 52.71 4.22
CA GLY A 268 -29.16 53.32 4.46
C GLY A 268 -27.96 52.42 4.16
N ASN A 269 -28.18 51.21 3.64
CA ASN A 269 -27.10 50.31 3.19
C ASN A 269 -26.75 50.63 1.74
N LEU A 270 -25.60 51.30 1.54
CA LEU A 270 -25.18 51.83 0.24
C LEU A 270 -24.03 51.03 -0.36
N LEU A 271 -24.13 50.72 -1.65
CA LEU A 271 -23.01 50.26 -2.47
C LEU A 271 -22.42 51.48 -3.20
N GLU A 272 -21.12 51.74 -3.02
CA GLU A 272 -20.50 52.97 -3.56
C GLU A 272 -20.18 52.87 -5.06
N THR A 273 -19.67 51.72 -5.51
CA THR A 273 -19.31 51.39 -6.89
C THR A 273 -19.62 49.93 -7.17
N CYS A 274 -19.75 49.56 -8.44
CA CYS A 274 -20.03 48.21 -8.88
C CYS A 274 -19.28 47.96 -10.19
N ASP A 275 -18.39 46.98 -10.21
CA ASP A 275 -17.57 46.67 -11.39
C ASP A 275 -18.24 45.62 -12.30
N ASN A 276 -19.13 44.79 -11.75
CA ASN A 276 -19.89 43.77 -12.49
C ASN A 276 -21.25 43.48 -11.83
N PHE A 277 -22.20 42.88 -12.57
CA PHE A 277 -23.54 42.54 -12.06
C PHE A 277 -23.55 41.58 -10.86
N GLU A 278 -22.52 40.75 -10.74
CA GLU A 278 -22.35 39.76 -9.69
C GLU A 278 -22.17 40.39 -8.29
N GLU A 279 -21.58 41.58 -8.22
CA GLU A 279 -21.47 42.36 -6.98
C GLU A 279 -22.85 42.81 -6.46
N ILE A 280 -23.79 43.13 -7.34
CA ILE A 280 -25.17 43.48 -6.94
C ILE A 280 -25.88 42.26 -6.37
N ILE A 281 -25.76 41.11 -7.04
CA ILE A 281 -26.33 39.85 -6.56
C ILE A 281 -25.76 39.53 -5.17
N THR A 282 -24.45 39.64 -5.00
CA THR A 282 -23.75 39.38 -3.72
C THR A 282 -24.16 40.38 -2.64
N PHE A 283 -24.32 41.67 -2.97
CA PHE A 283 -24.72 42.70 -2.02
C PHE A 283 -26.17 42.50 -1.52
N VAL A 284 -27.07 42.04 -2.39
CA VAL A 284 -28.47 41.80 -2.06
C VAL A 284 -28.66 40.45 -1.34
N LEU A 285 -28.04 39.38 -1.85
CA LEU A 285 -28.30 38.00 -1.46
C LEU A 285 -27.20 37.36 -0.58
N GLY A 286 -26.06 38.03 -0.42
CA GLY A 286 -24.85 37.48 0.23
C GLY A 286 -23.92 36.78 -0.75
N SER A 287 -22.68 36.48 -0.32
CA SER A 287 -21.75 35.68 -1.11
C SER A 287 -22.28 34.27 -1.31
N GLU A 288 -22.06 33.71 -2.49
CA GLU A 288 -22.47 32.35 -2.78
C GLU A 288 -21.66 31.37 -1.90
N GLU A 289 -22.30 30.81 -0.87
CA GLU A 289 -21.88 29.49 -0.38
C GLU A 289 -21.93 28.56 -1.59
N LYS A 290 -20.80 27.98 -2.01
CA LYS A 290 -20.67 27.03 -3.15
C LYS A 290 -21.68 25.87 -3.03
N ARG A 291 -22.94 26.15 -3.34
CA ARG A 291 -24.08 25.24 -3.38
C ARG A 291 -24.61 25.30 -4.81
N ILE A 292 -23.91 24.57 -5.66
CA ILE A 292 -24.46 23.81 -6.79
C ILE A 292 -25.34 24.67 -7.71
N GLN A 293 -24.70 25.26 -8.71
CA GLN A 293 -25.31 25.83 -9.92
C GLN A 293 -26.03 24.75 -10.76
N PHE A 294 -27.04 24.06 -10.22
CA PHE A 294 -27.98 23.24 -10.99
C PHE A 294 -29.32 23.14 -10.23
N THR A 295 -30.21 24.12 -10.44
CA THR A 295 -31.52 24.24 -9.75
C THR A 295 -32.39 22.98 -9.86
N ASP A 296 -32.31 22.26 -10.98
CA ASP A 296 -33.05 21.02 -11.18
C ASP A 296 -32.37 19.80 -10.52
N VAL A 297 -31.04 19.69 -10.63
CA VAL A 297 -30.25 18.56 -10.11
C VAL A 297 -30.29 18.50 -8.59
N GLY A 298 -30.13 19.66 -7.93
CA GLY A 298 -30.23 19.79 -6.48
C GLY A 298 -31.59 19.36 -5.95
N GLY A 299 -32.67 19.77 -6.64
CA GLY A 299 -34.03 19.38 -6.30
C GLY A 299 -34.31 17.90 -6.55
N PHE A 300 -33.80 17.32 -7.64
CA PHE A 300 -33.95 15.90 -7.95
C PHE A 300 -33.31 15.00 -6.88
N LEU A 301 -32.04 15.22 -6.56
CA LEU A 301 -31.30 14.39 -5.60
C LEU A 301 -31.79 14.56 -4.16
N LYS A 302 -32.16 15.78 -3.74
CA LYS A 302 -32.75 15.99 -2.41
C LYS A 302 -34.13 15.37 -2.25
N ARG A 303 -34.98 15.39 -3.28
CA ARG A 303 -36.33 14.76 -3.22
C ARG A 303 -36.29 13.25 -3.06
N VAL A 304 -35.19 12.61 -3.47
CA VAL A 304 -35.03 11.16 -3.38
C VAL A 304 -34.19 10.74 -2.16
N GLU A 305 -33.59 11.69 -1.46
CA GLU A 305 -32.80 11.49 -0.24
C GLU A 305 -33.59 10.67 0.80
N GLU A 306 -34.88 10.98 0.99
CA GLU A 306 -35.77 10.22 1.89
C GLU A 306 -35.92 8.75 1.46
N LYS A 307 -36.01 8.48 0.16
CA LYS A 307 -36.12 7.11 -0.37
C LYS A 307 -34.83 6.31 -0.18
N TYR A 308 -33.68 6.96 -0.37
CA TYR A 308 -32.37 6.37 -0.09
C TYR A 308 -32.16 6.16 1.42
N ALA A 309 -32.61 7.09 2.26
CA ALA A 309 -32.51 7.01 3.72
C ALA A 309 -33.27 5.80 4.29
N LEU A 310 -34.40 5.43 3.68
CA LEU A 310 -35.15 4.22 4.05
C LEU A 310 -34.36 2.92 3.86
N HIS A 311 -33.42 2.88 2.91
CA HIS A 311 -32.66 1.66 2.57
C HIS A 311 -31.23 1.66 3.16
N LEU A 312 -30.56 2.82 3.17
CA LEU A 312 -29.15 2.95 3.58
C LEU A 312 -28.96 3.48 5.01
N GLY A 313 -30.03 3.97 5.64
CA GLY A 313 -29.98 4.76 6.88
C GLY A 313 -29.76 6.25 6.62
N GLU A 314 -30.37 7.08 7.46
CA GLU A 314 -30.46 8.54 7.30
C GLU A 314 -29.09 9.22 7.15
N LEU A 315 -28.15 8.93 8.05
CA LEU A 315 -26.79 9.50 8.02
C LEU A 315 -26.03 9.15 6.74
N LYS A 316 -26.13 7.90 6.27
CA LYS A 316 -25.36 7.41 5.13
C LYS A 316 -25.92 7.93 3.81
N ALA A 317 -27.25 7.96 3.69
CA ALA A 317 -27.94 8.55 2.55
C ALA A 317 -27.67 10.06 2.46
N GLN A 318 -27.80 10.79 3.58
CA GLN A 318 -27.47 12.22 3.65
C GLN A 318 -26.03 12.49 3.20
N MET A 319 -25.06 11.72 3.69
CA MET A 319 -23.65 11.87 3.32
C MET A 319 -23.42 11.61 1.83
N LEU A 320 -23.92 10.50 1.28
CA LEU A 320 -23.73 10.16 -0.13
C LEU A 320 -24.42 11.14 -1.08
N ILE A 321 -25.66 11.55 -0.76
CA ILE A 321 -26.39 12.55 -1.53
C ILE A 321 -25.70 13.92 -1.44
N SER A 322 -25.22 14.33 -0.27
CA SER A 322 -24.46 15.57 -0.12
C SER A 322 -23.16 15.57 -0.90
N ASN A 323 -22.41 14.45 -0.87
CA ASN A 323 -21.18 14.31 -1.65
C ASN A 323 -21.47 14.34 -3.15
N LEU A 324 -22.59 13.75 -3.60
CA LEU A 324 -22.99 13.72 -5.02
C LEU A 324 -23.35 15.11 -5.49
N LEU A 325 -24.11 15.82 -4.67
CA LEU A 325 -24.48 17.20 -4.85
C LEU A 325 -23.23 18.09 -4.99
N GLU A 326 -22.27 17.96 -4.08
CA GLU A 326 -20.98 18.67 -4.14
C GLU A 326 -20.19 18.32 -5.41
N SER A 327 -19.97 17.03 -5.68
CA SER A 327 -19.18 16.61 -6.85
C SER A 327 -19.85 17.01 -8.18
N ILE A 328 -21.19 17.01 -8.28
CA ILE A 328 -21.89 17.47 -9.50
C ILE A 328 -21.65 18.97 -9.75
N SER A 329 -21.50 19.77 -8.68
CA SER A 329 -21.15 21.19 -8.84
C SER A 329 -19.72 21.44 -9.29
N GLU A 330 -18.86 20.43 -9.24
CA GLU A 330 -17.48 20.51 -9.70
C GLU A 330 -17.32 20.08 -11.16
N ILE A 331 -18.36 19.51 -11.80
CA ILE A 331 -18.32 19.14 -13.22
C ILE A 331 -17.97 20.39 -14.05
N PRO A 332 -16.99 20.32 -14.98
CA PRO A 332 -16.66 21.45 -15.83
C PRO A 332 -17.88 22.05 -16.54
N GLU A 333 -17.93 23.37 -16.64
CA GLU A 333 -19.08 24.14 -17.13
C GLU A 333 -19.56 23.67 -18.52
N GLN A 334 -18.61 23.28 -19.38
CA GLN A 334 -18.84 22.72 -20.71
C GLN A 334 -19.63 21.40 -20.72
N HIS A 335 -19.73 20.71 -19.57
CA HIS A 335 -20.44 19.43 -19.41
C HIS A 335 -21.55 19.46 -18.37
N GLY A 336 -21.47 20.40 -17.43
CA GLY A 336 -22.39 20.49 -16.32
C GLY A 336 -23.85 20.61 -16.75
N SER A 337 -24.13 21.43 -17.78
CA SER A 337 -25.49 21.77 -18.24
C SER A 337 -26.31 20.56 -18.71
N TYR A 338 -25.69 19.58 -19.37
CA TYR A 338 -26.39 18.38 -19.86
C TYR A 338 -26.14 17.15 -18.96
N LEU A 339 -24.89 16.92 -18.54
CA LEU A 339 -24.52 15.68 -17.87
C LEU A 339 -24.96 15.64 -16.41
N GLY A 340 -24.82 16.76 -15.69
CA GLY A 340 -25.29 16.85 -14.29
C GLY A 340 -26.80 16.61 -14.19
N SER A 341 -27.55 17.19 -15.13
CA SER A 341 -29.01 16.98 -15.27
C SER A 341 -29.37 15.52 -15.57
N ASP A 342 -28.69 14.90 -16.53
CA ASP A 342 -28.93 13.52 -16.92
C ASP A 342 -28.58 12.51 -15.81
N ILE A 343 -27.49 12.73 -15.07
CA ILE A 343 -27.10 11.94 -13.90
C ILE A 343 -28.14 12.06 -12.78
N ALA A 344 -28.59 13.27 -12.46
CA ALA A 344 -29.59 13.48 -11.41
C ALA A 344 -30.94 12.86 -11.75
N ARG A 345 -31.38 12.96 -13.01
CA ARG A 345 -32.60 12.28 -13.50
C ARG A 345 -32.45 10.77 -13.44
N PHE A 346 -31.28 10.23 -13.79
CA PHE A 346 -31.00 8.80 -13.68
C PHE A 346 -31.11 8.32 -12.23
N LEU A 347 -30.43 8.98 -11.30
CA LEU A 347 -30.45 8.62 -9.88
C LEU A 347 -31.84 8.80 -9.24
N THR A 348 -32.64 9.74 -9.76
CA THR A 348 -34.04 9.90 -9.36
C THR A 348 -34.87 8.72 -9.83
N LYS A 349 -34.77 8.35 -11.11
CA LYS A 349 -35.49 7.20 -11.67
C LYS A 349 -35.05 5.89 -11.02
N PHE A 350 -33.76 5.74 -10.73
CA PHE A 350 -33.22 4.60 -10.00
C PHE A 350 -33.91 4.47 -8.63
N SER A 351 -34.17 5.57 -7.91
CA SER A 351 -34.89 5.56 -6.62
C SER A 351 -36.32 5.04 -6.66
N GLU A 352 -36.91 4.97 -7.84
CA GLU A 352 -38.24 4.41 -8.04
C GLU A 352 -38.22 2.88 -8.19
N THR A 353 -37.05 2.29 -8.45
CA THR A 353 -36.87 0.85 -8.72
C THR A 353 -36.00 0.14 -7.68
N MET A 354 -35.74 0.76 -6.53
CA MET A 354 -34.84 0.21 -5.48
C MET A 354 -35.46 -0.81 -4.55
N ASN A 355 -36.78 -0.90 -4.47
CA ASN A 355 -37.46 -1.76 -3.49
C ASN A 355 -37.08 -3.24 -3.63
N ASP A 356 -36.59 -3.65 -4.80
CA ASP A 356 -36.18 -5.02 -5.12
C ASP A 356 -34.65 -5.24 -5.02
N LEU A 357 -33.88 -4.23 -4.54
CA LEU A 357 -32.42 -4.25 -4.49
C LEU A 357 -31.89 -4.25 -3.05
N GLU A 358 -30.76 -4.91 -2.84
CA GLU A 358 -30.08 -4.92 -1.54
C GLU A 358 -29.46 -3.54 -1.23
N PRO A 359 -29.42 -3.09 0.05
CA PRO A 359 -28.81 -1.81 0.42
C PRO A 359 -27.38 -1.63 -0.12
N LYS A 360 -26.61 -2.71 -0.19
CA LYS A 360 -25.24 -2.70 -0.73
C LYS A 360 -25.18 -2.36 -2.22
N GLU A 361 -26.19 -2.77 -3.01
CA GLU A 361 -26.26 -2.48 -4.44
C GLU A 361 -26.62 -1.00 -4.68
N ILE A 362 -27.51 -0.47 -3.85
CA ILE A 362 -27.90 0.94 -3.85
C ILE A 362 -26.68 1.83 -3.50
N GLU A 363 -25.93 1.46 -2.45
CA GLU A 363 -24.70 2.16 -2.06
C GLU A 363 -23.65 2.15 -3.17
N GLN A 364 -23.47 1.01 -3.86
CA GLN A 364 -22.50 0.89 -4.94
C GLN A 364 -22.81 1.82 -6.11
N ILE A 365 -24.09 1.96 -6.48
CA ILE A 365 -24.50 2.85 -7.59
C ILE A 365 -24.25 4.32 -7.24
N LEU A 366 -24.57 4.74 -6.01
CA LEU A 366 -24.28 6.10 -5.54
C LEU A 366 -22.77 6.38 -5.49
N THR A 367 -22.00 5.43 -4.98
CA THR A 367 -20.53 5.56 -4.84
C THR A 367 -19.84 5.58 -6.21
N ARG A 368 -20.28 4.75 -7.15
CA ARG A 368 -19.77 4.77 -8.53
C ARG A 368 -20.12 6.06 -9.24
N SER A 369 -21.32 6.59 -9.01
CA SER A 369 -21.71 7.89 -9.57
C SER A 369 -20.77 9.00 -9.10
N LEU A 370 -20.43 9.03 -7.80
CA LEU A 370 -19.43 9.96 -7.25
C LEU A 370 -18.09 9.86 -7.96
N ILE A 371 -17.58 8.63 -8.11
CA ILE A 371 -16.29 8.37 -8.75
C ILE A 371 -16.27 8.87 -10.20
N PHE A 372 -17.33 8.60 -10.96
CA PHE A 372 -17.45 9.06 -12.34
C PHE A 372 -17.43 10.58 -12.42
N ILE A 373 -18.26 11.23 -11.61
CA ILE A 373 -18.42 12.68 -11.61
C ILE A 373 -17.08 13.37 -11.32
N ARG A 374 -16.35 12.92 -10.29
CA ARG A 374 -15.05 13.51 -9.92
C ARG A 374 -13.99 13.41 -11.01
N SER A 375 -14.03 12.36 -11.83
CA SER A 375 -13.07 12.18 -12.92
C SER A 375 -13.23 13.20 -14.05
N LEU A 376 -14.42 13.83 -14.17
CA LEU A 376 -14.72 14.74 -15.28
C LEU A 376 -13.95 16.05 -15.22
N ASN A 377 -13.36 16.40 -14.08
CA ASN A 377 -12.52 17.59 -13.93
C ASN A 377 -11.33 17.58 -14.91
N GLU A 378 -10.85 16.40 -15.31
CA GLU A 378 -9.76 16.24 -16.28
C GLU A 378 -10.15 16.59 -17.72
N LEU A 379 -11.43 16.86 -17.98
CA LEU A 379 -11.98 17.11 -19.31
C LEU A 379 -12.39 18.56 -19.53
N SER A 380 -11.98 19.48 -18.67
CA SER A 380 -12.33 20.90 -18.72
C SER A 380 -11.99 21.61 -20.03
N ASP A 381 -11.11 21.02 -20.84
CA ASP A 381 -10.57 21.63 -22.06
C ASP A 381 -11.25 21.13 -23.33
N LEU A 382 -12.17 20.16 -23.22
CA LEU A 382 -12.82 19.52 -24.36
C LEU A 382 -14.29 19.89 -24.38
N ASN A 383 -14.83 20.36 -25.50
CA ASN A 383 -16.26 20.60 -25.63
C ASN A 383 -17.08 19.29 -25.81
N GLN A 384 -18.41 19.38 -25.80
CA GLN A 384 -19.30 18.22 -25.89
C GLN A 384 -19.06 17.36 -27.15
N GLU A 385 -18.81 17.97 -28.31
CA GLU A 385 -18.54 17.24 -29.55
C GLU A 385 -17.19 16.54 -29.50
N GLU A 386 -16.16 17.20 -28.97
CA GLU A 386 -14.82 16.66 -28.82
C GLU A 386 -14.80 15.47 -27.86
N ILE A 387 -15.50 15.54 -26.72
CA ILE A 387 -15.62 14.41 -25.79
C ILE A 387 -16.44 13.28 -26.39
N ASN A 388 -17.54 13.58 -27.07
CA ASN A 388 -18.33 12.54 -27.71
C ASN A 388 -17.50 11.84 -28.80
N GLN A 389 -16.71 12.57 -29.59
CA GLN A 389 -15.75 11.99 -30.53
C GLN A 389 -14.65 11.20 -29.81
N TYR A 390 -14.11 11.72 -28.72
CA TYR A 390 -13.12 11.05 -27.88
C TYR A 390 -13.63 9.69 -27.39
N ILE A 391 -14.87 9.65 -26.88
CA ILE A 391 -15.56 8.45 -26.40
C ILE A 391 -15.91 7.52 -27.55
N ILE A 392 -16.44 8.02 -28.68
CA ILE A 392 -16.77 7.22 -29.86
C ILE A 392 -15.52 6.51 -30.37
N ASN A 393 -14.40 7.24 -30.47
CA ASN A 393 -13.13 6.72 -30.93
C ASN A 393 -12.53 5.72 -29.93
N ARG A 394 -12.53 6.06 -28.63
CA ARG A 394 -12.00 5.17 -27.58
C ARG A 394 -12.88 3.92 -27.37
N SER A 395 -14.19 4.02 -27.54
CA SER A 395 -15.17 2.91 -27.38
C SER A 395 -15.34 2.04 -28.61
N LYS A 396 -14.64 2.31 -29.72
CA LYS A 396 -14.90 1.67 -31.03
C LYS A 396 -16.39 1.74 -31.41
N ARG A 397 -17.03 2.89 -31.17
CA ARG A 397 -18.46 3.16 -31.41
C ARG A 397 -19.46 2.39 -30.54
N LYS A 398 -19.03 1.78 -29.42
CA LYS A 398 -19.94 1.13 -28.46
C LYS A 398 -20.77 2.13 -27.64
N CYS A 399 -20.22 3.31 -27.38
CA CYS A 399 -20.89 4.41 -26.71
C CYS A 399 -20.80 5.65 -27.61
N ARG A 400 -21.90 6.38 -27.75
CA ARG A 400 -22.01 7.56 -28.62
C ARG A 400 -21.98 8.87 -27.86
N SER A 401 -22.18 8.82 -26.54
CA SER A 401 -22.14 10.00 -25.67
C SER A 401 -21.51 9.72 -24.31
N LEU A 402 -21.11 10.80 -23.63
CA LEU A 402 -20.61 10.75 -22.26
C LEU A 402 -21.62 10.16 -21.26
N PHE A 403 -22.92 10.37 -21.48
CA PHE A 403 -23.96 9.80 -20.62
C PHE A 403 -24.25 8.32 -20.90
N GLU A 404 -24.18 7.88 -22.16
CA GLU A 404 -24.20 6.44 -22.47
C GLU A 404 -23.02 5.71 -21.83
N PHE A 405 -21.86 6.37 -21.82
CA PHE A 405 -20.66 5.88 -21.18
C PHE A 405 -20.81 5.79 -19.64
N TYR A 406 -21.42 6.80 -19.01
CA TYR A 406 -21.79 6.77 -17.59
C TYR A 406 -22.70 5.58 -17.23
N LYS A 407 -23.76 5.34 -18.01
CA LYS A 407 -24.66 4.19 -17.77
C LYS A 407 -23.91 2.86 -17.88
N LEU A 408 -23.07 2.71 -18.91
CA LEU A 408 -22.26 1.51 -19.09
C LEU A 408 -21.32 1.27 -17.90
N PHE A 409 -20.75 2.34 -17.33
CA PHE A 409 -19.90 2.27 -16.14
C PHE A 409 -20.67 1.77 -14.90
N LEU A 410 -21.89 2.26 -14.70
CA LEU A 410 -22.74 1.81 -13.59
C LEU A 410 -23.17 0.35 -13.74
N ASP A 411 -23.55 -0.08 -14.95
CA ASP A 411 -23.99 -1.44 -15.27
C ASP A 411 -22.86 -2.48 -15.22
N THR A 412 -21.61 -2.06 -14.97
CA THR A 412 -20.47 -2.98 -14.93
C THR A 412 -20.50 -3.79 -13.63
N VAL A 413 -21.10 -4.98 -13.67
CA VAL A 413 -21.49 -5.87 -12.54
C VAL A 413 -20.34 -6.29 -11.59
N ARG A 414 -19.06 -6.04 -11.91
CA ARG A 414 -17.92 -6.60 -11.14
C ARG A 414 -17.15 -5.54 -10.34
N PRO A 415 -16.89 -5.74 -9.02
CA PRO A 415 -16.27 -4.76 -8.13
C PRO A 415 -14.73 -4.80 -8.19
N THR A 416 -14.13 -4.89 -9.39
CA THR A 416 -12.67 -5.02 -9.51
C THR A 416 -12.09 -4.03 -10.49
N PHE A 417 -11.21 -3.17 -9.99
CA PHE A 417 -10.26 -2.31 -10.71
C PHE A 417 -10.69 -0.89 -11.05
N ILE A 418 -10.80 -0.10 -10.00
CA ILE A 418 -10.08 1.15 -9.97
C ILE A 418 -9.31 1.22 -8.64
N LYS A 419 -7.96 1.12 -8.66
CA LYS A 419 -7.14 1.19 -7.42
C LYS A 419 -6.76 2.61 -6.99
N SER A 420 -7.14 3.63 -7.75
CA SER A 420 -6.92 5.01 -7.32
C SER A 420 -8.09 5.42 -6.43
N GLU A 421 -7.83 6.02 -5.27
CA GLU A 421 -8.87 6.67 -4.46
C GLU A 421 -9.58 7.79 -5.26
N THR A 422 -8.89 8.37 -6.24
CA THR A 422 -9.39 9.36 -7.20
C THR A 422 -8.98 8.96 -8.62
N PRO A 423 -9.78 8.16 -9.34
CA PRO A 423 -9.40 7.75 -10.68
C PRO A 423 -9.57 8.81 -11.74
N SER A 424 -8.65 8.77 -12.70
CA SER A 424 -8.70 9.57 -13.89
C SER A 424 -9.84 9.16 -14.82
N PHE A 425 -10.28 10.07 -15.68
CA PHE A 425 -11.31 9.77 -16.67
C PHE A 425 -10.86 8.69 -17.65
N ASP A 426 -9.56 8.66 -17.97
CA ASP A 426 -8.96 7.60 -18.79
C ASP A 426 -8.96 6.24 -18.09
N ASP A 427 -8.78 6.19 -16.77
CA ASP A 427 -8.93 4.96 -15.98
C ASP A 427 -10.38 4.43 -16.03
N ILE A 428 -11.37 5.33 -15.93
CA ILE A 428 -12.80 4.99 -16.05
C ILE A 428 -13.12 4.53 -17.47
N ILE A 429 -12.66 5.24 -18.52
CA ILE A 429 -12.78 4.82 -19.94
C ILE A 429 -12.24 3.43 -20.16
N ASN A 430 -11.05 3.16 -19.64
CA ASN A 430 -10.41 1.88 -19.86
C ASN A 430 -11.09 0.75 -19.08
N PHE A 431 -11.59 1.02 -17.88
CA PHE A 431 -12.39 0.10 -17.05
C PHE A 431 -13.73 -0.24 -17.73
N THR A 432 -14.53 0.77 -18.05
CA THR A 432 -15.90 0.62 -18.58
C THR A 432 -15.92 0.02 -19.98
N LEU A 433 -14.97 0.35 -20.85
CA LEU A 433 -14.93 -0.17 -22.23
C LEU A 433 -14.22 -1.52 -22.35
N GLY A 434 -13.67 -2.05 -21.26
CA GLY A 434 -12.86 -3.26 -21.29
C GLY A 434 -11.58 -3.10 -22.13
N LYS A 435 -11.00 -1.88 -22.20
CA LYS A 435 -9.66 -1.68 -22.79
C LYS A 435 -8.56 -2.14 -21.83
N TYR A 436 -8.85 -2.12 -20.53
CA TYR A 436 -8.41 -3.19 -19.65
C TYR A 436 -9.59 -4.14 -19.44
N GLU A 437 -9.81 -5.08 -20.37
CA GLU A 437 -10.06 -6.44 -19.91
C GLU A 437 -8.72 -6.89 -19.28
N GLY A 438 -8.48 -6.34 -18.09
CA GLY A 438 -7.75 -7.11 -17.10
C GLY A 438 -8.46 -8.45 -17.04
N PRO A 439 -7.72 -9.56 -17.10
CA PRO A 439 -8.33 -10.88 -17.07
C PRO A 439 -9.45 -10.96 -16.04
N LYS A 440 -10.64 -11.37 -16.47
CA LYS A 440 -11.75 -11.74 -15.59
C LYS A 440 -11.41 -12.96 -14.72
N THR A 441 -10.42 -13.73 -15.14
CA THR A 441 -9.78 -14.87 -14.45
C THR A 441 -8.30 -14.93 -14.87
N ILE A 442 -7.41 -15.52 -14.08
CA ILE A 442 -5.98 -15.73 -14.42
C ILE A 442 -5.76 -16.32 -15.84
N GLU A 443 -6.80 -16.93 -16.43
CA GLU A 443 -6.82 -17.52 -17.77
C GLU A 443 -6.89 -16.49 -18.93
N GLU A 444 -7.41 -15.27 -18.72
CA GLU A 444 -7.65 -14.29 -19.81
C GLU A 444 -6.44 -13.40 -20.17
N ALA A 445 -5.53 -13.15 -19.22
CA ALA A 445 -4.16 -12.69 -19.49
C ALA A 445 -3.22 -13.64 -18.77
N PRO A 446 -2.58 -14.55 -19.52
CA PRO A 446 -1.60 -15.45 -18.95
C PRO A 446 -0.54 -14.63 -18.24
N ASN A 447 -0.11 -15.11 -17.07
CA ASN A 447 0.98 -14.51 -16.32
C ASN A 447 2.17 -14.24 -17.26
N VAL A 448 2.97 -13.21 -16.97
CA VAL A 448 4.14 -12.80 -17.78
C VAL A 448 5.03 -14.01 -18.15
N HIS A 449 5.23 -14.95 -17.22
CA HIS A 449 6.05 -16.14 -17.46
C HIS A 449 5.46 -17.10 -18.49
N ALA A 450 4.13 -17.23 -18.56
CA ALA A 450 3.45 -18.06 -19.55
C ALA A 450 3.51 -17.40 -20.94
N LEU A 451 3.46 -16.07 -21.01
CA LEU A 451 3.62 -15.33 -22.27
C LEU A 451 5.06 -15.40 -22.81
N MET A 452 6.07 -15.45 -21.93
CA MET A 452 7.48 -15.51 -22.30
C MET A 452 8.04 -16.92 -22.49
N GLU A 453 7.30 -17.98 -22.11
CA GLU A 453 7.74 -19.37 -22.25
C GLU A 453 8.21 -19.74 -23.67
N PRO A 454 7.51 -19.36 -24.75
CA PRO A 454 7.97 -19.64 -26.11
C PRO A 454 9.23 -18.88 -26.52
N TYR A 455 9.61 -17.83 -25.77
CA TYR A 455 10.66 -16.86 -26.14
C TYR A 455 11.88 -16.92 -25.21
N ARG A 456 12.03 -17.97 -24.39
CA ARG A 456 13.12 -18.08 -23.39
C ARG A 456 14.51 -17.95 -23.96
N SER A 457 14.74 -18.50 -25.16
CA SER A 457 16.03 -18.44 -25.85
C SER A 457 16.25 -17.16 -26.64
N GLU A 458 15.22 -16.31 -26.78
CA GLU A 458 15.27 -15.08 -27.57
C GLU A 458 15.60 -13.84 -26.71
N PHE A 459 15.25 -13.84 -25.42
CA PHE A 459 15.43 -12.69 -24.53
C PHE A 459 16.28 -13.05 -23.31
N PRO A 460 17.34 -12.28 -22.98
CA PRO A 460 18.28 -12.59 -21.91
C PRO A 460 17.64 -12.85 -20.53
N PHE A 461 16.66 -12.04 -20.13
CA PHE A 461 16.01 -12.17 -18.82
C PHE A 461 14.81 -13.14 -18.80
N ALA A 462 14.38 -13.67 -19.95
CA ALA A 462 13.17 -14.49 -20.04
C ALA A 462 13.36 -15.89 -19.44
N GLU A 463 14.56 -16.47 -19.59
CA GLU A 463 14.87 -17.76 -18.98
C GLU A 463 14.88 -17.67 -17.45
N ASP A 464 15.58 -16.68 -16.90
CA ASP A 464 15.63 -16.43 -15.45
C ASP A 464 14.24 -16.10 -14.89
N HIS A 465 13.49 -15.23 -15.57
CA HIS A 465 12.10 -14.92 -15.21
C HIS A 465 11.25 -16.19 -15.15
N PHE A 466 11.34 -17.05 -16.16
CA PHE A 466 10.58 -18.29 -16.19
C PHE A 466 10.96 -19.23 -15.03
N LYS A 467 12.26 -19.45 -14.77
CA LYS A 467 12.73 -20.32 -13.68
C LYS A 467 12.21 -19.83 -12.32
N TRP A 468 12.33 -18.54 -12.04
CA TRP A 468 11.85 -17.92 -10.80
C TRP A 468 10.32 -17.93 -10.66
N ALA A 469 9.61 -17.52 -11.71
CA ALA A 469 8.16 -17.48 -11.69
C ALA A 469 7.54 -18.89 -11.60
N ASN A 470 8.13 -19.90 -12.24
CA ASN A 470 7.60 -21.25 -12.17
C ASN A 470 7.81 -21.86 -10.77
N ALA A 471 8.95 -21.61 -10.13
CA ALA A 471 9.21 -22.05 -8.75
C ALA A 471 8.14 -21.56 -7.76
N ILE A 472 7.85 -20.26 -7.78
CA ILE A 472 6.82 -19.66 -6.91
C ILE A 472 5.43 -20.18 -7.25
N ASN A 473 5.10 -20.30 -8.55
CA ASN A 473 3.79 -20.74 -9.00
C ASN A 473 3.46 -22.18 -8.58
N ILE A 474 4.47 -23.00 -8.33
CA ILE A 474 4.30 -24.38 -7.89
C ILE A 474 4.30 -24.50 -6.37
N ILE A 475 5.15 -23.73 -5.68
CA ILE A 475 5.43 -23.95 -4.25
C ILE A 475 4.53 -23.19 -3.31
N ILE A 476 4.19 -21.92 -3.60
CA ILE A 476 3.30 -21.17 -2.72
C ILE A 476 1.91 -21.82 -2.64
N PRO A 477 1.23 -22.20 -3.75
CA PRO A 477 -0.09 -22.80 -3.67
C PRO A 477 -0.15 -24.05 -2.78
N ARG A 478 0.91 -24.88 -2.80
CA ARG A 478 1.00 -26.08 -1.94
C ARG A 478 1.12 -25.73 -0.47
N PHE A 479 1.87 -24.68 -0.13
CA PHE A 479 1.86 -24.17 1.24
C PHE A 479 0.46 -23.66 1.62
N LEU A 480 -0.22 -22.90 0.75
CA LEU A 480 -1.57 -22.41 1.04
C LEU A 480 -2.57 -23.55 1.28
N GLU A 481 -2.44 -24.68 0.58
CA GLU A 481 -3.26 -25.88 0.81
C GLU A 481 -3.07 -26.48 2.20
N ILE A 482 -1.83 -26.58 2.69
CA ILE A 482 -1.52 -27.22 3.98
C ILE A 482 -1.69 -26.28 5.18
N LEU A 483 -1.65 -24.95 4.96
CA LEU A 483 -1.70 -23.95 6.03
C LEU A 483 -3.13 -23.58 6.44
N LYS A 484 -4.13 -23.86 5.59
CA LYS A 484 -5.53 -23.52 5.83
C LYS A 484 -6.05 -24.16 7.13
N ASN A 485 -6.45 -23.33 8.10
CA ASN A 485 -7.00 -23.83 9.36
C ASN A 485 -7.87 -22.80 10.10
N ASP A 486 -9.18 -23.05 10.16
CA ASP A 486 -10.15 -22.14 10.79
C ASP A 486 -9.85 -21.82 12.28
N LYS A 487 -9.25 -22.75 13.03
CA LYS A 487 -8.87 -22.51 14.42
C LYS A 487 -7.63 -21.63 14.56
N GLY A 488 -6.71 -21.71 13.59
CA GLY A 488 -5.57 -20.79 13.55
C GLY A 488 -6.04 -19.37 13.25
N ASP A 489 -7.02 -19.23 12.36
CA ASP A 489 -7.59 -17.94 11.96
C ASP A 489 -8.31 -17.30 13.16
N GLU A 490 -9.10 -18.07 13.90
CA GLU A 490 -9.73 -17.62 15.15
C GLU A 490 -8.70 -17.13 16.20
N ILE A 491 -7.55 -17.82 16.32
CA ILE A 491 -6.48 -17.40 17.24
C ILE A 491 -5.82 -16.11 16.74
N LEU A 492 -5.57 -16.01 15.44
CA LEU A 492 -4.98 -14.82 14.82
C LEU A 492 -5.86 -13.59 15.02
N ASP A 493 -7.17 -13.72 14.77
CA ASP A 493 -8.14 -12.64 14.93
C ASP A 493 -8.19 -12.17 16.40
N LYS A 494 -8.21 -13.11 17.36
CA LYS A 494 -8.18 -12.75 18.78
C LYS A 494 -6.87 -12.08 19.20
N ILE A 495 -5.73 -12.44 18.61
CA ILE A 495 -4.45 -11.76 18.89
C ILE A 495 -4.44 -10.37 18.24
N TRP A 496 -5.00 -10.21 17.04
CA TRP A 496 -5.18 -8.92 16.38
C TRP A 496 -6.05 -7.97 17.22
N GLU A 497 -7.21 -8.45 17.69
CA GLU A 497 -8.14 -7.72 18.55
C GLU A 497 -7.64 -7.50 19.99
N ASN A 498 -6.48 -8.06 20.33
CA ASN A 498 -5.95 -8.12 21.71
C ASN A 498 -6.90 -8.76 22.73
N SER A 499 -7.74 -9.70 22.29
CA SER A 499 -8.74 -10.41 23.09
C SER A 499 -8.31 -11.83 23.47
N TYR A 500 -7.15 -12.30 23.02
CA TYR A 500 -6.64 -13.63 23.36
C TYR A 500 -6.27 -13.75 24.85
N PRO A 501 -6.67 -14.84 25.56
CA PRO A 501 -6.43 -14.95 27.00
C PRO A 501 -4.94 -14.93 27.36
N LYS A 502 -4.48 -13.91 28.12
CA LYS A 502 -3.08 -13.77 28.55
C LYS A 502 -2.55 -14.99 29.32
N GLN A 503 -3.42 -15.68 30.05
CA GLN A 503 -3.08 -16.92 30.78
C GLN A 503 -2.60 -18.07 29.87
N ASP A 504 -2.99 -18.07 28.59
CA ASP A 504 -2.61 -19.08 27.59
C ASP A 504 -1.34 -18.67 26.81
N ILE A 505 -0.80 -17.47 27.07
CA ILE A 505 0.42 -16.92 26.50
C ILE A 505 1.55 -17.08 27.51
N ILE A 506 2.77 -17.35 27.04
CA ILE A 506 3.97 -17.40 27.88
C ILE A 506 4.29 -15.96 28.35
N GLU A 507 4.59 -15.78 29.64
CA GLU A 507 4.70 -14.46 30.29
C GLU A 507 5.69 -13.51 29.59
N GLU A 508 6.83 -14.02 29.12
CA GLU A 508 7.86 -13.22 28.43
C GLU A 508 7.38 -12.55 27.12
N PHE A 509 6.25 -13.00 26.57
CA PHE A 509 5.68 -12.49 25.32
C PHE A 509 4.45 -11.60 25.50
N HIS A 510 3.94 -11.40 26.73
CA HIS A 510 2.74 -10.58 26.97
C HIS A 510 2.91 -9.16 26.42
N GLN A 511 3.98 -8.48 26.81
CA GLN A 511 4.26 -7.12 26.39
C GLN A 511 4.57 -7.02 24.90
N LYS A 512 5.31 -8.00 24.34
CA LYS A 512 5.65 -8.04 22.91
C LYS A 512 4.43 -8.21 22.01
N LEU A 513 3.38 -8.89 22.47
CA LEU A 513 2.10 -9.01 21.75
C LEU A 513 1.23 -7.76 21.91
N ASP A 514 1.20 -7.16 23.11
CA ASP A 514 0.50 -5.90 23.35
C ASP A 514 1.05 -4.78 22.45
N ASP A 515 2.37 -4.72 22.27
CA ASP A 515 3.08 -3.70 21.47
C ASP A 515 3.02 -3.91 19.94
N LEU A 516 2.31 -4.95 19.46
CA LEU A 516 2.15 -5.15 18.02
C LEU A 516 1.29 -4.03 17.39
N PRO A 517 1.71 -3.47 16.24
CA PRO A 517 0.99 -2.37 15.59
C PRO A 517 -0.31 -2.89 14.95
N ARG A 518 -1.46 -2.31 15.31
CA ARG A 518 -2.80 -2.75 14.84
C ARG A 518 -3.39 -1.88 13.74
N GLU A 519 -2.70 -0.82 13.34
CA GLU A 519 -3.14 0.09 12.28
C GLU A 519 -2.88 -0.48 10.87
N ASP A 520 -1.89 -1.37 10.74
CA ASP A 520 -1.49 -1.98 9.47
C ASP A 520 -1.36 -3.51 9.63
N GLU A 521 -2.31 -4.23 9.03
CA GLU A 521 -2.37 -5.70 9.01
C GLU A 521 -1.09 -6.34 8.44
N LYS A 522 -0.44 -5.69 7.48
CA LYS A 522 0.79 -6.18 6.87
C LYS A 522 1.97 -6.10 7.85
N ILE A 523 2.13 -4.98 8.54
CA ILE A 523 3.22 -4.81 9.51
C ILE A 523 3.00 -5.74 10.70
N PHE A 524 1.76 -5.86 11.18
CA PHE A 524 1.39 -6.78 12.24
C PHE A 524 1.72 -8.22 11.92
N THR A 525 1.23 -8.74 10.78
CA THR A 525 1.40 -10.15 10.41
C THR A 525 2.88 -10.48 10.24
N ILE A 526 3.69 -9.57 9.67
CA ILE A 526 5.16 -9.75 9.57
C ILE A 526 5.83 -9.80 10.96
N ARG A 527 5.48 -8.86 11.87
CA ARG A 527 6.08 -8.83 13.21
C ARG A 527 5.66 -10.04 14.05
N LEU A 528 4.39 -10.44 13.97
CA LEU A 528 3.87 -11.63 14.62
C LEU A 528 4.54 -12.90 14.07
N MET A 529 4.72 -13.00 12.75
CA MET A 529 5.44 -14.12 12.13
C MET A 529 6.87 -14.24 12.68
N ASN A 530 7.57 -13.12 12.88
CA ASN A 530 8.91 -13.13 13.47
C ASN A 530 8.92 -13.58 14.94
N LEU A 531 7.91 -13.23 15.74
CA LEU A 531 7.77 -13.73 17.12
C LEU A 531 7.56 -15.25 17.14
N LEU A 532 6.86 -15.80 16.16
CA LEU A 532 6.60 -17.24 16.00
C LEU A 532 7.82 -18.07 15.61
N THR A 533 9.01 -17.46 15.49
CA THR A 533 10.28 -18.19 15.53
C THR A 533 10.45 -18.95 16.84
N ARG A 534 9.85 -18.47 17.93
CA ARG A 534 9.76 -19.13 19.23
C ARG A 534 8.33 -19.63 19.47
N GLN A 535 8.13 -20.46 20.48
CA GLN A 535 6.79 -20.78 20.97
C GLN A 535 6.32 -19.61 21.84
N ILE A 536 5.17 -19.02 21.55
CA ILE A 536 4.61 -17.89 22.30
C ILE A 536 3.34 -18.27 23.07
N LEU A 537 2.62 -19.30 22.60
CA LEU A 537 1.47 -19.86 23.30
C LEU A 537 1.87 -21.07 24.13
N LYS A 538 1.29 -21.25 25.33
CA LYS A 538 1.56 -22.40 26.20
C LYS A 538 1.25 -23.75 25.52
N LYS A 539 0.21 -23.79 24.67
CA LYS A 539 -0.15 -25.00 23.90
C LYS A 539 0.57 -25.03 22.55
N LYS A 540 1.54 -25.94 22.40
CA LYS A 540 2.29 -26.18 21.15
C LYS A 540 1.40 -26.38 19.91
N LYS A 541 0.25 -27.05 20.06
CA LYS A 541 -0.71 -27.24 18.95
C LYS A 541 -1.33 -25.91 18.50
N SER A 542 -1.78 -25.08 19.44
CA SER A 542 -2.36 -23.77 19.13
C SER A 542 -1.33 -22.83 18.49
N ASP A 543 -0.10 -22.87 18.99
CA ASP A 543 1.04 -22.10 18.48
C ASP A 543 1.38 -22.46 17.02
N LYS A 544 1.36 -23.76 16.69
CA LYS A 544 1.48 -24.25 15.31
C LYS A 544 0.34 -23.74 14.42
N LEU A 545 -0.90 -23.78 14.90
CA LEU A 545 -2.07 -23.33 14.12
C LEU A 545 -2.01 -21.83 13.83
N LEU A 546 -1.68 -21.01 14.84
CA LEU A 546 -1.45 -19.58 14.67
C LEU A 546 -0.36 -19.28 13.62
N THR A 547 0.76 -20.00 13.70
CA THR A 547 1.84 -19.88 12.70
C THR A 547 1.36 -20.21 11.29
N GLY A 548 0.51 -21.23 11.17
CA GLY A 548 -0.12 -21.61 9.91
C GLY A 548 -0.91 -20.46 9.29
N SER A 549 -1.82 -19.88 10.08
CA SER A 549 -2.70 -18.79 9.65
C SER A 549 -1.96 -17.50 9.32
N VAL A 550 -0.99 -17.09 10.15
CA VAL A 550 -0.17 -15.90 9.87
C VAL A 550 0.61 -16.07 8.56
N ALA A 551 1.24 -17.23 8.37
CA ALA A 551 1.97 -17.51 7.14
C ALA A 551 1.06 -17.60 5.92
N MET A 552 -0.14 -18.17 6.06
CA MET A 552 -1.15 -18.21 4.99
C MET A 552 -1.49 -16.81 4.51
N THR A 553 -1.78 -15.88 5.44
CA THR A 553 -2.09 -14.48 5.11
C THR A 553 -0.96 -13.81 4.34
N ILE A 554 0.29 -14.00 4.78
CA ILE A 554 1.45 -13.38 4.11
C ILE A 554 1.70 -14.01 2.73
N LEU A 555 1.72 -15.34 2.64
CA LEU A 555 2.00 -16.06 1.38
C LEU A 555 0.90 -15.84 0.35
N ALA A 556 -0.37 -15.79 0.75
CA ALA A 556 -1.49 -15.50 -0.14
C ALA A 556 -1.39 -14.07 -0.70
N LYS A 557 -1.10 -13.08 0.16
CA LYS A 557 -0.86 -11.70 -0.28
C LYS A 557 0.30 -11.61 -1.26
N ILE A 558 1.43 -12.28 -0.99
CA ILE A 558 2.58 -12.33 -1.90
C ILE A 558 2.21 -12.96 -3.25
N TYR A 559 1.50 -14.10 -3.23
CA TYR A 559 1.09 -14.80 -4.45
C TYR A 559 0.15 -13.93 -5.31
N ILE A 560 -0.83 -13.28 -4.66
CA ILE A 560 -1.71 -12.33 -5.31
C ILE A 560 -0.91 -11.16 -5.87
N GLU A 561 0.04 -10.57 -5.14
CA GLU A 561 0.83 -9.45 -5.66
C GLU A 561 1.67 -9.82 -6.90
N ILE A 562 2.21 -11.05 -6.95
CA ILE A 562 3.04 -11.52 -8.07
C ILE A 562 2.19 -11.87 -9.31
N TYR A 563 1.07 -12.58 -9.16
CA TYR A 563 0.30 -13.09 -10.31
C TYR A 563 -1.08 -12.45 -10.48
N GLY A 564 -1.73 -12.06 -9.39
CA GLY A 564 -3.09 -11.50 -9.39
C GLY A 564 -3.17 -9.97 -9.24
N GLY A 565 -2.04 -9.29 -9.03
CA GLY A 565 -2.00 -7.87 -8.72
C GLY A 565 -2.16 -7.01 -9.96
N ARG A 566 -2.80 -5.82 -9.83
CA ARG A 566 -2.98 -4.82 -10.92
C ARG A 566 -1.73 -4.67 -11.79
N ASN A 567 -0.56 -4.49 -11.17
CA ASN A 567 0.68 -4.22 -11.89
C ASN A 567 1.16 -5.42 -12.71
N SER A 568 0.99 -6.64 -12.17
CA SER A 568 1.32 -7.88 -12.89
C SER A 568 0.41 -8.08 -14.09
N MET A 569 -0.90 -7.86 -13.92
CA MET A 569 -1.88 -7.93 -15.02
C MET A 569 -1.61 -6.88 -16.10
N VAL A 570 -1.31 -5.62 -15.71
CA VAL A 570 -0.97 -4.54 -16.66
C VAL A 570 0.29 -4.90 -17.46
N ARG A 571 1.34 -5.40 -16.80
CA ARG A 571 2.56 -5.86 -17.48
C ARG A 571 2.28 -7.01 -18.45
N ALA A 572 1.48 -8.01 -18.04
CA ALA A 572 1.09 -9.13 -18.90
C ALA A 572 0.30 -8.67 -20.14
N ILE A 573 -0.63 -7.72 -19.99
CA ILE A 573 -1.42 -7.18 -21.11
C ILE A 573 -0.54 -6.39 -22.08
N LYS A 574 0.31 -5.50 -21.55
CA LYS A 574 1.25 -4.71 -22.35
C LYS A 574 2.22 -5.62 -23.10
N LEU A 575 2.72 -6.66 -22.44
CA LEU A 575 3.57 -7.66 -23.05
C LEU A 575 2.85 -8.43 -24.17
N LYS A 576 1.62 -8.88 -23.95
CA LYS A 576 0.79 -9.55 -24.97
C LYS A 576 0.56 -8.67 -26.20
N GLN A 577 0.38 -7.36 -26.01
CA GLN A 577 0.25 -6.39 -27.10
C GLN A 577 1.57 -6.23 -27.85
N LEU A 578 2.68 -6.00 -27.14
CA LEU A 578 4.01 -5.86 -27.74
C LEU A 578 4.44 -7.10 -28.52
N LEU A 579 4.17 -8.31 -28.00
CA LEU A 579 4.45 -9.57 -28.69
C LEU A 579 3.65 -9.71 -29.99
N LYS A 580 2.40 -9.24 -30.03
CA LYS A 580 1.61 -9.19 -31.26
C LYS A 580 2.14 -8.14 -32.24
N GLU A 581 2.48 -6.95 -31.76
CA GLU A 581 3.05 -5.89 -32.60
C GLU A 581 4.40 -6.31 -33.21
N ARG A 582 5.23 -7.02 -32.44
CA ARG A 582 6.53 -7.57 -32.88
C ARG A 582 6.41 -8.48 -34.11
N GLN A 583 5.32 -9.25 -34.21
CA GLN A 583 5.09 -10.16 -35.34
C GLN A 583 4.97 -9.42 -36.68
N PHE A 584 4.42 -8.21 -36.68
CA PHE A 584 4.14 -7.43 -37.89
C PHE A 584 5.05 -6.20 -38.07
N ALA A 585 6.00 -5.97 -37.15
CA ALA A 585 6.90 -4.83 -37.19
C ALA A 585 8.13 -5.07 -38.08
N GLN A 586 8.58 -4.01 -38.77
CA GLN A 586 9.87 -3.94 -39.49
C GLN A 586 11.05 -3.83 -38.50
N ASP A 587 12.26 -4.13 -38.96
CA ASP A 587 13.44 -4.38 -38.10
C ASP A 587 13.73 -3.26 -37.08
N GLU A 588 13.77 -1.98 -37.47
CA GLU A 588 13.99 -0.86 -36.53
C GLU A 588 12.89 -0.71 -35.47
N LYS A 589 11.63 -0.98 -35.84
CA LYS A 589 10.50 -0.90 -34.91
C LYS A 589 10.44 -2.15 -34.03
N ARG A 590 10.88 -3.30 -34.56
CA ARG A 590 10.97 -4.58 -33.85
C ARG A 590 12.04 -4.52 -32.75
N GLU A 591 13.19 -3.88 -33.01
CA GLU A 591 14.24 -3.67 -32.01
C GLU A 591 13.74 -2.82 -30.84
N LYS A 592 13.07 -1.68 -31.12
CA LYS A 592 12.41 -0.88 -30.07
C LYS A 592 11.36 -1.66 -29.31
N ILE A 593 10.58 -2.53 -29.96
CA ILE A 593 9.60 -3.38 -29.28
C ILE A 593 10.29 -4.42 -28.38
N ASN A 594 11.42 -4.99 -28.82
CA ASN A 594 12.21 -5.93 -28.04
C ASN A 594 12.74 -5.28 -26.75
N ASP A 595 13.25 -4.05 -26.82
CA ASP A 595 13.72 -3.30 -25.64
C ASP A 595 12.59 -3.11 -24.60
N HIS A 596 11.38 -2.79 -25.08
CA HIS A 596 10.22 -2.64 -24.19
C HIS A 596 9.77 -3.97 -23.59
N ILE A 597 9.81 -5.06 -24.36
CA ILE A 597 9.54 -6.42 -23.85
C ILE A 597 10.54 -6.76 -22.76
N GLU A 598 11.83 -6.54 -23.01
CA GLU A 598 12.90 -6.86 -22.09
C GLU A 598 12.83 -6.02 -20.80
N ALA A 599 12.50 -4.74 -20.91
CA ALA A 599 12.25 -3.88 -19.76
C ALA A 599 11.12 -4.40 -18.87
N ILE A 600 10.00 -4.85 -19.47
CA ILE A 600 8.86 -5.42 -18.73
C ILE A 600 9.24 -6.71 -18.02
N VAL A 601 9.93 -7.62 -18.72
CA VAL A 601 10.37 -8.91 -18.16
C VAL A 601 11.35 -8.70 -17.01
N LYS A 602 12.30 -7.77 -17.16
CA LYS A 602 13.28 -7.41 -16.13
C LYS A 602 12.61 -6.78 -14.91
N GLU A 603 11.63 -5.90 -15.10
CA GLU A 603 10.89 -5.29 -14.00
C GLU A 603 10.07 -6.33 -13.22
N ASP A 604 9.41 -7.25 -13.93
CA ASP A 604 8.64 -8.32 -13.31
C ASP A 604 9.51 -9.33 -12.57
N LEU A 605 10.68 -9.69 -13.14
CA LEU A 605 11.70 -10.50 -12.46
C LEU A 605 12.17 -9.83 -11.16
N LYS A 606 12.46 -8.52 -11.19
CA LYS A 606 12.81 -7.77 -9.98
C LYS A 606 11.70 -7.79 -8.93
N ALA A 607 10.43 -7.69 -9.34
CA ALA A 607 9.29 -7.77 -8.44
C ALA A 607 9.19 -9.15 -7.78
N ILE A 608 9.36 -10.22 -8.56
CA ILE A 608 9.43 -11.60 -8.09
C ILE A 608 10.56 -11.77 -7.07
N MET A 609 11.79 -11.37 -7.41
CA MET A 609 12.95 -11.50 -6.54
C MET A 609 12.81 -10.75 -5.20
N ARG A 610 12.21 -9.54 -5.21
CA ARG A 610 11.93 -8.79 -3.96
C ARG A 610 11.00 -9.56 -3.02
N ARG A 611 10.05 -10.33 -3.56
CA ARG A 611 9.10 -11.11 -2.77
C ARG A 611 9.64 -12.45 -2.32
N VAL A 612 10.54 -13.06 -3.10
CA VAL A 612 11.32 -14.24 -2.69
C VAL A 612 12.02 -14.02 -1.35
N MET A 613 12.54 -12.81 -1.09
CA MET A 613 13.16 -12.50 0.20
C MET A 613 12.21 -12.67 1.40
N SER A 614 10.93 -12.32 1.24
CA SER A 614 9.91 -12.54 2.28
C SER A 614 9.51 -14.00 2.38
N ILE A 615 9.43 -14.72 1.25
CA ILE A 615 9.17 -16.16 1.24
C ILE A 615 10.30 -16.91 1.97
N ARG A 616 11.54 -16.44 1.79
CA ARG A 616 12.75 -16.96 2.43
C ARG A 616 12.78 -16.84 3.94
N SER A 617 12.10 -15.86 4.53
CA SER A 617 12.01 -15.78 6.00
C SER A 617 10.89 -16.65 6.58
N ILE A 618 9.83 -16.91 5.80
CA ILE A 618 8.61 -17.60 6.26
C ILE A 618 8.75 -19.12 6.22
N ILE A 619 9.26 -19.68 5.11
CA ILE A 619 9.42 -21.14 4.92
C ILE A 619 10.22 -21.79 6.07
N PRO A 620 11.38 -21.24 6.46
CA PRO A 620 12.06 -21.59 7.69
C PRO A 620 11.14 -21.77 8.91
N ILE A 621 10.34 -20.76 9.24
CA ILE A 621 9.51 -20.75 10.45
C ILE A 621 8.38 -21.79 10.34
N LEU A 622 7.76 -21.89 9.16
CA LEU A 622 6.78 -22.94 8.86
C LEU A 622 7.34 -24.33 9.13
N THR A 623 8.60 -24.53 8.77
CA THR A 623 9.30 -25.80 8.95
C THR A 623 9.59 -26.10 10.41
N LEU A 624 9.97 -25.10 11.22
CA LEU A 624 10.12 -25.28 12.67
C LEU A 624 8.81 -25.69 13.34
N LYS A 625 7.67 -25.24 12.81
CA LYS A 625 6.34 -25.66 13.28
C LYS A 625 5.85 -26.94 12.60
N GLY A 626 6.69 -27.58 11.79
CA GLY A 626 6.42 -28.86 11.14
C GLY A 626 5.39 -28.78 10.02
N PHE A 627 5.39 -27.71 9.24
CA PHE A 627 4.70 -27.64 7.94
C PHE A 627 5.70 -28.00 6.84
N TYR A 628 5.39 -29.03 6.06
CA TYR A 628 6.26 -29.56 5.00
C TYR A 628 5.50 -29.71 3.70
N ILE A 629 6.17 -29.39 2.60
CA ILE A 629 5.72 -29.73 1.23
C ILE A 629 6.56 -30.89 0.70
N LYS A 630 6.15 -31.46 -0.42
CA LYS A 630 6.74 -32.70 -0.96
C LYS A 630 8.10 -32.41 -1.62
N THR A 631 9.17 -33.14 -1.26
CA THR A 631 10.53 -32.83 -1.75
C THR A 631 10.73 -33.02 -3.26
N PHE A 632 10.01 -33.96 -3.90
CA PHE A 632 10.09 -34.17 -5.35
C PHE A 632 9.66 -32.94 -6.17
N ASP A 633 8.83 -32.06 -5.59
CA ASP A 633 8.42 -30.82 -6.26
C ASP A 633 9.57 -29.87 -6.49
N ILE A 634 10.65 -30.02 -5.71
CA ILE A 634 11.82 -29.15 -5.68
C ILE A 634 13.01 -29.83 -6.36
N SER A 635 13.21 -31.14 -6.17
CA SER A 635 14.41 -31.85 -6.63
C SER A 635 14.40 -32.25 -8.11
N GLU A 636 13.22 -32.39 -8.74
CA GLU A 636 13.09 -32.83 -10.14
C GLU A 636 12.98 -31.67 -11.15
N LYS A 637 13.04 -30.41 -10.68
CA LYS A 637 12.83 -29.22 -11.51
C LYS A 637 14.06 -28.31 -11.49
N GLU A 638 14.35 -27.72 -12.65
CA GLU A 638 15.40 -26.71 -12.79
C GLU A 638 14.95 -25.39 -12.14
N TYR A 639 15.22 -25.26 -10.85
CA TYR A 639 14.94 -24.04 -10.08
C TYR A 639 16.23 -23.25 -9.81
N PRO A 640 16.11 -21.93 -9.59
CA PRO A 640 17.25 -21.10 -9.21
C PRO A 640 17.95 -21.63 -7.95
N GLU A 641 19.29 -21.61 -7.92
CA GLU A 641 20.10 -22.15 -6.83
C GLU A 641 19.75 -21.54 -5.47
N LEU A 642 19.56 -20.21 -5.42
CA LEU A 642 19.12 -19.51 -4.22
C LEU A 642 17.83 -20.10 -3.63
N PHE A 643 16.93 -20.54 -4.51
CA PHE A 643 15.64 -21.07 -4.13
C PHE A 643 15.74 -22.56 -3.74
N THR A 644 16.56 -23.37 -4.41
CA THR A 644 16.79 -24.77 -4.01
C THR A 644 17.54 -24.87 -2.67
N ASP A 645 18.53 -24.01 -2.44
CA ASP A 645 19.27 -23.92 -1.17
C ASP A 645 18.39 -23.54 0.03
N MET A 646 17.29 -22.82 -0.20
CA MET A 646 16.31 -22.52 0.84
C MET A 646 15.61 -23.76 1.38
N PHE A 647 15.53 -24.84 0.60
CA PHE A 647 14.81 -26.06 0.99
C PHE A 647 15.74 -27.24 1.33
N LYS A 648 17.03 -27.18 0.98
CA LYS A 648 18.01 -28.23 1.30
C LYS A 648 18.14 -28.48 2.81
N ASP A 649 18.13 -27.43 3.65
CA ASP A 649 18.24 -27.58 5.11
C ASP A 649 16.86 -27.80 5.80
N VAL A 650 15.79 -27.97 5.02
CA VAL A 650 14.39 -27.87 5.44
C VAL A 650 13.68 -29.22 5.22
N SER A 651 14.38 -30.30 5.57
CA SER A 651 13.88 -31.66 5.38
C SER A 651 12.96 -32.11 6.53
N PRO A 652 11.83 -32.78 6.25
CA PRO A 652 11.04 -33.44 7.28
C PRO A 652 11.81 -34.56 8.02
N LEU A 653 12.94 -35.01 7.46
CA LEU A 653 13.85 -35.95 8.13
C LEU A 653 14.54 -35.32 9.35
N ASN A 654 14.69 -33.99 9.38
CA ASN A 654 15.39 -33.30 10.47
C ASN A 654 14.63 -33.37 11.81
N ASP A 655 13.31 -33.54 11.78
CA ASP A 655 12.49 -33.72 12.98
C ASP A 655 12.57 -35.15 13.54
N ILE A 656 13.03 -36.12 12.74
CA ILE A 656 13.24 -37.50 13.19
C ILE A 656 14.54 -37.57 13.97
N GLY A 657 14.48 -38.10 15.21
CA GLY A 657 15.68 -38.35 16.01
C GLY A 657 16.19 -37.14 16.79
N LYS A 658 15.47 -36.01 16.80
CA LYS A 658 15.81 -34.86 17.67
C LYS A 658 15.87 -35.25 19.14
N GLU A 659 15.09 -36.25 19.56
CA GLU A 659 15.11 -36.82 20.91
C GLU A 659 16.50 -37.36 21.32
N TYR A 660 17.38 -37.69 20.37
CA TYR A 660 18.73 -38.19 20.68
C TYR A 660 19.69 -37.07 21.13
N LEU A 661 19.33 -35.79 20.92
CA LEU A 661 20.20 -34.65 21.22
C LEU A 661 20.18 -34.21 22.70
N GLU A 662 19.25 -34.70 23.52
CA GLU A 662 19.10 -34.31 24.93
C GLU A 662 20.37 -34.59 25.77
N ASN A 663 21.16 -35.59 25.39
CA ASN A 663 22.38 -36.00 26.11
C ASN A 663 23.63 -35.16 25.77
N VAL A 664 23.58 -34.31 24.74
CA VAL A 664 24.76 -33.56 24.26
C VAL A 664 25.06 -32.32 25.12
N ARG A 665 24.07 -31.80 25.85
CA ARG A 665 24.16 -30.54 26.63
C ARG A 665 25.12 -30.59 27.83
N ARG A 666 25.64 -31.77 28.22
CA ARG A 666 26.49 -31.97 29.41
C ARG A 666 27.99 -32.11 29.12
N LEU A 667 28.44 -31.86 27.89
CA LEU A 667 29.84 -32.13 27.50
C LEU A 667 30.68 -30.86 27.38
N ASN A 668 31.70 -30.73 28.23
CA ASN A 668 32.77 -29.73 28.05
C ASN A 668 33.73 -30.16 26.92
N THR A 669 33.24 -30.14 25.68
CA THR A 669 33.97 -30.58 24.48
C THR A 669 35.21 -29.70 24.24
N LEU A 670 35.08 -28.38 24.44
CA LEU A 670 36.17 -27.43 24.30
C LEU A 670 37.28 -27.69 25.31
N GLY A 671 36.94 -27.91 26.59
CA GLY A 671 37.92 -28.23 27.62
C GLY A 671 38.74 -29.49 27.31
N ASN A 672 38.08 -30.58 26.93
CA ASN A 672 38.77 -31.84 26.62
C ASN A 672 39.67 -31.73 25.38
N LEU A 673 39.20 -31.02 24.36
CA LEU A 673 39.95 -30.78 23.12
C LEU A 673 41.16 -29.87 23.37
N SER A 674 40.96 -28.76 24.10
CA SER A 674 42.03 -27.84 24.48
C SER A 674 43.10 -28.52 25.33
N ALA A 675 42.71 -29.38 26.28
CA ALA A 675 43.66 -30.17 27.06
C ALA A 675 44.46 -31.13 26.17
N PHE A 676 43.79 -31.83 25.24
CA PHE A 676 44.46 -32.73 24.30
C PHE A 676 45.46 -31.98 23.41
N TYR A 677 45.09 -30.82 22.87
CA TYR A 677 46.00 -29.99 22.08
C TYR A 677 47.17 -29.46 22.90
N TYR A 678 46.93 -28.99 24.13
CA TYR A 678 47.97 -28.51 25.02
C TYR A 678 49.09 -29.56 25.19
N TYR A 679 48.74 -30.82 25.47
CA TYR A 679 49.72 -31.89 25.64
C TYR A 679 50.45 -32.26 24.34
N ILE A 680 49.79 -32.21 23.18
CA ILE A 680 50.47 -32.44 21.90
C ILE A 680 51.37 -31.26 21.52
N ASP A 681 50.97 -30.02 21.82
CA ASP A 681 51.82 -28.84 21.65
C ASP A 681 53.03 -28.88 22.58
N LEU A 682 52.89 -29.40 23.80
CA LEU A 682 54.04 -29.71 24.66
C LEU A 682 54.99 -30.69 23.97
N VAL A 683 54.48 -31.77 23.36
CA VAL A 683 55.30 -32.72 22.59
C VAL A 683 55.95 -32.05 21.38
N ARG A 684 55.26 -31.13 20.69
CA ARG A 684 55.78 -30.40 19.52
C ARG A 684 56.88 -29.44 19.91
N ASN A 685 56.70 -28.70 21.00
CA ASN A 685 57.70 -27.80 21.57
C ASN A 685 58.91 -28.59 22.08
N PHE A 686 58.68 -29.72 22.75
CA PHE A 686 59.72 -30.65 23.17
C PHE A 686 60.53 -31.15 21.97
N ASN A 687 59.85 -31.65 20.92
CA ASN A 687 60.51 -32.12 19.70
C ASN A 687 61.34 -31.01 19.03
N LYS A 688 60.76 -29.82 18.83
CA LYS A 688 61.40 -28.69 18.14
C LYS A 688 62.62 -28.14 18.89
N ASN A 689 62.55 -28.03 20.21
CA ASN A 689 63.59 -27.37 20.99
C ASN A 689 64.76 -28.30 21.32
N TYR A 690 64.51 -29.60 21.42
CA TYR A 690 65.47 -30.55 21.97
C TYR A 690 66.02 -31.57 20.95
N PHE A 691 65.40 -31.74 19.77
CA PHE A 691 65.91 -32.57 18.65
C PHE A 691 66.51 -31.73 17.50
N LYS A 692 67.31 -30.71 17.80
CA LYS A 692 68.09 -29.98 16.77
C LYS A 692 69.30 -30.79 16.31
N GLU A 693 69.65 -30.68 15.03
CA GLU A 693 70.84 -31.32 14.44
C GLU A 693 72.10 -30.92 15.21
N SER A 694 72.81 -31.92 15.72
CA SER A 694 74.10 -31.80 16.39
C SER A 694 75.17 -32.33 15.44
N GLU A 695 76.31 -31.63 15.35
CA GLU A 695 77.40 -31.98 14.42
C GLU A 695 78.05 -33.35 14.73
N GLU A 696 77.87 -33.90 15.94
CA GLU A 696 78.38 -35.23 16.33
C GLU A 696 77.35 -36.04 17.14
N THR A 697 76.57 -36.88 16.44
CA THR A 697 75.58 -37.78 17.06
C THR A 697 76.09 -39.23 17.12
N PRO A 698 76.14 -39.88 18.30
CA PRO A 698 76.49 -41.30 18.40
C PRO A 698 75.51 -42.19 17.60
N LEU A 699 76.04 -43.17 16.84
CA LEU A 699 75.24 -44.08 16.01
C LEU A 699 74.14 -44.84 16.78
N ASP A 700 74.36 -45.13 18.07
CA ASP A 700 73.39 -45.80 18.94
C ASP A 700 72.22 -44.90 19.34
N ALA A 701 72.45 -43.59 19.42
CA ALA A 701 71.43 -42.58 19.67
C ALA A 701 70.56 -42.31 18.44
N ILE A 702 71.10 -42.40 17.22
CA ILE A 702 70.36 -42.14 15.97
C ILE A 702 69.14 -43.08 15.84
N LYS A 703 69.33 -44.39 16.03
CA LYS A 703 68.20 -45.34 15.95
C LYS A 703 67.14 -45.10 17.02
N LYS A 704 67.54 -44.69 18.23
CA LYS A 704 66.58 -44.38 19.31
C LYS A 704 65.81 -43.10 19.02
N ARG A 705 66.51 -42.08 18.50
CA ARG A 705 65.95 -40.81 18.06
C ARG A 705 64.92 -41.01 16.96
N ASP A 706 65.23 -41.82 15.95
CA ASP A 706 64.32 -42.04 14.82
C ASP A 706 63.02 -42.73 15.27
N ASN A 707 63.09 -43.69 16.21
CA ASN A 707 61.88 -44.29 16.81
C ASN A 707 61.01 -43.26 17.56
N LEU A 708 61.63 -42.37 18.35
CA LEU A 708 60.89 -41.30 19.04
C LEU A 708 60.29 -40.29 18.06
N LYS A 709 61.04 -39.97 17.00
CA LYS A 709 60.57 -39.07 15.93
C LYS A 709 59.38 -39.67 15.20
N GLU A 710 59.41 -40.96 14.86
CA GLU A 710 58.29 -41.68 14.24
C GLU A 710 57.05 -41.66 15.14
N PHE A 711 57.22 -41.94 16.43
CA PHE A 711 56.15 -41.86 17.41
C PHE A 711 55.57 -40.44 17.57
N PHE A 712 56.42 -39.41 17.60
CA PHE A 712 55.98 -38.01 17.65
C PHE A 712 55.31 -37.55 16.36
N GLU A 713 55.82 -37.97 15.19
CA GLU A 713 55.18 -37.70 13.90
C GLU A 713 53.78 -38.31 13.84
N MET A 714 53.59 -39.54 14.34
CA MET A 714 52.25 -40.15 14.49
C MET A 714 51.33 -39.28 15.38
N LEU A 715 51.83 -38.75 16.50
CA LEU A 715 51.08 -37.85 17.39
C LEU A 715 50.78 -36.49 16.74
N PHE A 716 51.70 -35.92 15.97
CA PHE A 716 51.49 -34.67 15.24
C PHE A 716 50.52 -34.85 14.08
N GLN A 717 50.60 -35.96 13.35
CA GLN A 717 49.60 -36.31 12.34
C GLN A 717 48.23 -36.49 12.99
N LEU A 718 48.16 -37.02 14.21
CA LEU A 718 46.90 -37.08 14.95
C LEU A 718 46.38 -35.66 15.26
N TYR A 719 47.23 -34.74 15.70
CA TYR A 719 46.89 -33.33 15.90
C TYR A 719 46.40 -32.66 14.61
N ASP A 720 47.09 -32.84 13.50
CA ASP A 720 46.75 -32.25 12.20
C ASP A 720 45.48 -32.88 11.58
N ASN A 721 45.16 -34.14 11.94
CA ASN A 721 43.91 -34.80 11.55
C ASN A 721 42.74 -34.47 12.49
N LEU A 722 43.04 -34.01 13.71
CA LEU A 722 42.07 -33.53 14.69
C LEU A 722 41.85 -32.02 14.58
N GLU A 723 42.45 -31.32 13.61
CA GLU A 723 42.45 -29.86 13.46
C GLU A 723 41.04 -29.24 13.53
N LEU A 724 40.89 -28.27 14.44
CA LEU A 724 39.67 -27.50 14.66
C LEU A 724 39.06 -26.93 13.37
N SER A 725 39.88 -26.45 12.43
CA SER A 725 39.42 -25.85 11.16
C SER A 725 38.64 -26.85 10.28
N ARG A 726 39.11 -28.09 10.15
CA ARG A 726 38.42 -29.14 9.38
C ARG A 726 37.09 -29.58 10.00
N PHE A 727 36.91 -29.29 11.28
CA PHE A 727 35.83 -29.76 12.13
C PHE A 727 34.82 -28.65 12.51
N PHE A 728 35.20 -27.38 12.37
CA PHE A 728 34.34 -26.24 12.68
C PHE A 728 33.97 -25.40 11.44
N ASP A 729 34.69 -25.52 10.31
CA ASP A 729 34.25 -24.94 9.03
C ASP A 729 33.14 -25.78 8.37
N ASN A 730 33.16 -27.10 8.55
CA ASN A 730 32.01 -27.97 8.33
C ASN A 730 31.35 -28.20 9.68
N LYS A 731 30.08 -27.81 9.84
CA LYS A 731 29.31 -28.05 11.07
C LYS A 731 29.39 -29.54 11.46
N ILE A 732 30.26 -29.93 12.40
CA ILE A 732 30.06 -31.21 13.10
C ILE A 732 28.70 -31.10 13.78
N ALA A 733 27.77 -31.97 13.38
CA ALA A 733 26.46 -32.04 13.98
C ALA A 733 26.63 -32.32 15.49
N ALA A 734 25.79 -31.72 16.32
CA ALA A 734 25.80 -31.94 17.77
C ALA A 734 25.84 -33.45 18.13
N ALA A 735 25.27 -34.29 17.27
CA ALA A 735 25.24 -35.74 17.38
C ALA A 735 26.60 -36.44 17.35
N ASP A 736 27.60 -35.91 16.63
CA ASP A 736 28.91 -36.57 16.47
C ASP A 736 29.88 -36.24 17.60
N ARG A 737 29.68 -35.07 18.24
CA ARG A 737 30.59 -34.54 19.27
C ARG A 737 30.75 -35.48 20.45
N LEU A 738 29.69 -36.20 20.81
CA LEU A 738 29.70 -37.16 21.92
C LEU A 738 30.64 -38.34 21.62
N VAL A 739 30.51 -38.97 20.45
CA VAL A 739 31.36 -40.11 20.05
C VAL A 739 32.81 -39.66 19.83
N PHE A 740 33.00 -38.47 19.25
CA PHE A 740 34.32 -37.87 19.08
C PHE A 740 35.05 -37.67 20.42
N VAL A 741 34.37 -37.13 21.44
CA VAL A 741 34.95 -36.98 22.80
C VAL A 741 35.34 -38.34 23.39
N TYR A 742 34.58 -39.41 23.11
CA TYR A 742 34.91 -40.76 23.62
C TYR A 742 36.18 -41.29 22.99
N ILE A 743 36.34 -41.11 21.68
CA ILE A 743 37.56 -41.49 20.97
C ILE A 743 38.75 -40.69 21.49
N LEU A 744 38.61 -39.38 21.73
CA LEU A 744 39.69 -38.57 22.31
C LEU A 744 40.10 -39.05 23.70
N LYS A 745 39.16 -39.29 24.61
CA LYS A 745 39.45 -39.84 25.94
C LYS A 745 40.16 -41.20 25.83
N TYR A 746 39.71 -42.04 24.91
CA TYR A 746 40.29 -43.36 24.67
C TYR A 746 41.72 -43.29 24.12
N LEU A 747 42.02 -42.35 23.21
CA LEU A 747 43.39 -42.14 22.72
C LEU A 747 44.29 -41.54 23.80
N TYR A 748 43.77 -40.59 24.58
CA TYR A 748 44.52 -39.93 25.65
C TYR A 748 44.91 -40.89 26.77
N GLU A 749 44.03 -41.82 27.18
CA GLU A 749 44.32 -42.78 28.26
C GLU A 749 45.62 -43.56 28.01
N SER A 750 45.91 -43.93 26.75
CA SER A 750 47.16 -44.62 26.39
C SER A 750 48.41 -43.74 26.40
N LEU A 751 48.25 -42.41 26.36
CA LEU A 751 49.34 -41.44 26.20
C LEU A 751 49.66 -40.68 27.50
N LYS A 752 48.84 -40.83 28.54
CA LYS A 752 48.99 -40.08 29.80
C LYS A 752 50.41 -40.16 30.36
N LYS A 753 50.98 -41.36 30.48
CA LYS A 753 52.34 -41.56 31.01
C LYS A 753 53.42 -40.93 30.10
N THR A 754 53.22 -40.95 28.78
CA THR A 754 54.09 -40.26 27.82
C THR A 754 54.07 -38.74 28.06
N PHE A 755 52.89 -38.16 28.25
CA PHE A 755 52.75 -36.74 28.55
C PHE A 755 53.37 -36.38 29.91
N ASP A 756 53.13 -37.18 30.96
CA ASP A 756 53.74 -36.98 32.28
C ASP A 756 55.28 -37.01 32.20
N LEU A 757 55.87 -37.93 31.41
CA LEU A 757 57.33 -38.01 31.22
C LEU A 757 57.90 -36.77 30.49
N ILE A 758 57.19 -36.25 29.49
CA ILE A 758 57.59 -35.05 28.74
C ILE A 758 57.46 -33.81 29.62
N GLU A 759 56.36 -33.69 30.37
CA GLU A 759 56.11 -32.58 31.29
C GLU A 759 57.17 -32.52 32.39
N ASN A 760 57.46 -33.65 33.06
CA ASN A 760 58.54 -33.75 34.05
C ASN A 760 59.90 -33.32 33.46
N PHE A 761 60.20 -33.72 32.22
CA PHE A 761 61.45 -33.33 31.56
C PHE A 761 61.53 -31.80 31.32
N ILE A 762 60.41 -31.19 30.90
CA ILE A 762 60.32 -29.74 30.64
C ILE A 762 60.43 -28.95 31.96
N GLU A 763 59.71 -29.37 33.01
CA GLU A 763 59.73 -28.72 34.33
C GLU A 763 61.13 -28.72 34.95
N GLU A 764 61.88 -29.81 34.83
CA GLU A 764 63.26 -29.89 35.29
C GLU A 764 64.22 -28.97 34.48
N HIS A 765 63.79 -28.38 33.36
CA HIS A 765 64.63 -27.64 32.39
C HIS A 765 64.21 -26.19 32.12
N VAL A 766 63.32 -25.60 32.93
CA VAL A 766 62.81 -24.22 32.76
C VAL A 766 63.93 -23.15 32.73
N GLU A 767 65.11 -23.41 33.29
CA GLU A 767 66.18 -22.40 33.50
C GLU A 767 67.40 -22.45 32.55
N PHE A 768 67.52 -23.35 31.57
CA PHE A 768 68.76 -23.44 30.75
C PHE A 768 68.53 -23.49 29.23
N ILE A 769 68.83 -22.37 28.55
CA ILE A 769 68.79 -22.19 27.09
C ILE A 769 69.99 -22.87 26.36
N LYS A 770 70.90 -23.56 27.06
CA LYS A 770 72.04 -24.29 26.44
C LYS A 770 72.08 -25.75 26.89
N VAL A 771 71.17 -26.56 26.36
CA VAL A 771 71.17 -28.01 26.61
C VAL A 771 71.98 -28.72 25.51
N LYS A 772 72.77 -29.74 25.89
CA LYS A 772 73.35 -30.70 24.95
C LYS A 772 72.19 -31.35 24.17
N SER A 773 72.33 -31.58 22.86
CA SER A 773 71.24 -32.14 22.04
C SER A 773 70.69 -33.43 22.67
N MET A 774 69.39 -33.72 22.55
CA MET A 774 68.77 -34.93 23.14
C MET A 774 69.44 -36.23 22.72
N GLU A 775 70.04 -36.23 21.55
CA GLU A 775 70.77 -37.36 21.01
C GLU A 775 71.95 -37.75 21.92
N PHE A 776 72.48 -36.79 22.69
CA PHE A 776 73.42 -37.03 23.76
C PHE A 776 72.84 -37.93 24.85
N PHE A 777 71.64 -37.61 25.35
CA PHE A 777 70.95 -38.34 26.42
C PHE A 777 70.32 -39.66 25.97
N LEU A 778 70.25 -39.91 24.66
CA LEU A 778 69.85 -41.20 24.11
C LEU A 778 71.03 -42.18 23.96
N SER A 779 72.28 -41.70 24.01
CA SER A 779 73.46 -42.56 23.82
C SER A 779 73.77 -43.40 25.05
N ASN A 780 73.76 -44.72 24.87
CA ASN A 780 74.18 -45.69 25.87
C ASN A 780 75.68 -45.55 26.19
N LEU A 781 76.48 -45.11 25.22
CA LEU A 781 77.91 -44.85 25.41
C LEU A 781 78.12 -43.66 26.35
N LYS A 782 77.43 -42.55 26.10
CA LYS A 782 77.51 -41.35 26.96
C LYS A 782 76.95 -41.59 28.35
N PHE A 783 75.89 -42.40 28.48
CA PHE A 783 75.38 -42.81 29.78
C PHE A 783 76.41 -43.58 30.62
N LYS A 784 77.15 -44.50 30.00
CA LYS A 784 78.24 -45.25 30.65
C LYS A 784 79.41 -44.35 31.03
N GLU A 785 79.82 -43.44 30.13
CA GLU A 785 80.85 -42.44 30.42
C GLU A 785 80.48 -41.57 31.63
N TYR A 786 79.21 -41.15 31.76
CA TYR A 786 78.76 -40.34 32.91
C TYR A 786 78.74 -41.13 34.21
N LYS A 787 78.32 -42.40 34.19
CA LYS A 787 78.41 -43.25 35.38
C LYS A 787 79.85 -43.40 35.87
N MET A 788 80.78 -43.67 34.95
CA MET A 788 82.21 -43.77 35.27
C MET A 788 82.77 -42.44 35.79
N ASN A 789 82.41 -41.31 35.18
CA ASN A 789 82.86 -39.99 35.62
C ASN A 789 82.31 -39.62 37.01
N ILE A 790 81.08 -40.04 37.36
CA ILE A 790 80.53 -39.85 38.71
C ILE A 790 81.31 -40.67 39.72
N GLU A 791 81.59 -41.95 39.42
CA GLU A 791 82.39 -42.81 40.29
C GLU A 791 83.78 -42.18 40.52
N GLN A 792 84.41 -41.67 39.46
CA GLN A 792 85.69 -40.98 39.52
C GLN A 792 85.63 -39.65 40.29
N LEU A 793 84.60 -38.81 40.07
CA LEU A 793 84.40 -37.57 40.83
C LEU A 793 84.09 -37.82 42.31
N GLN A 794 83.40 -38.91 42.63
CA GLN A 794 83.18 -39.32 44.02
C GLN A 794 84.49 -39.75 44.70
N GLU A 795 85.37 -40.40 43.96
CA GLU A 795 86.71 -40.76 44.40
C GLU A 795 87.61 -39.52 44.55
N ASP A 796 87.56 -38.57 43.60
CA ASP A 796 88.28 -37.29 43.66
C ASP A 796 87.81 -36.40 44.83
N VAL A 797 86.52 -36.39 45.14
CA VAL A 797 85.98 -35.72 46.34
C VAL A 797 86.54 -36.37 47.60
N LYS A 798 86.57 -37.71 47.68
CA LYS A 798 87.16 -38.43 48.82
C LYS A 798 88.66 -38.13 48.96
N ASN A 799 89.40 -38.13 47.85
CA ASN A 799 90.83 -37.83 47.83
C ASN A 799 91.12 -36.38 48.24
N ALA A 800 90.32 -35.40 47.79
CA ALA A 800 90.46 -34.00 48.19
C ALA A 800 90.18 -33.78 49.69
N VAL A 801 89.26 -34.54 50.29
CA VAL A 801 89.05 -34.56 51.75
C VAL A 801 90.27 -35.15 52.47
N LEU A 802 90.85 -36.24 51.95
CA LEU A 802 92.06 -36.87 52.51
C LEU A 802 93.31 -35.98 52.40
N GLU A 803 93.39 -35.15 51.35
CA GLU A 803 94.43 -34.13 51.15
C GLU A 803 94.25 -32.89 52.05
N GLY A 804 93.19 -32.82 52.86
CA GLY A 804 92.97 -31.75 53.83
C GLY A 804 92.29 -30.48 53.28
N ALA A 805 91.64 -30.55 52.10
CA ALA A 805 90.88 -29.42 51.57
C ALA A 805 89.66 -29.12 52.45
N SER A 806 89.44 -27.84 52.80
CA SER A 806 88.23 -27.44 53.52
C SER A 806 86.99 -27.55 52.64
N ASP A 807 85.83 -27.74 53.28
CA ASP A 807 84.58 -28.01 52.57
C ASP A 807 84.12 -26.81 51.68
N ASP A 808 84.53 -25.60 52.07
CA ASP A 808 84.29 -24.33 51.36
C ASP A 808 85.39 -23.98 50.34
N SER A 809 86.41 -24.82 50.18
CA SER A 809 87.48 -24.56 49.22
C SER A 809 86.95 -24.54 47.79
N GLU A 810 87.58 -23.74 46.92
CA GLU A 810 87.18 -23.62 45.52
C GLU A 810 87.25 -24.97 44.79
N LYS A 811 88.25 -25.81 45.12
CA LYS A 811 88.40 -27.19 44.61
C LYS A 811 87.21 -28.07 45.04
N MET A 812 86.82 -28.06 46.32
CA MET A 812 85.72 -28.87 46.83
C MET A 812 84.36 -28.41 46.28
N THR A 813 84.13 -27.10 46.25
CA THR A 813 82.92 -26.49 45.67
C THR A 813 82.78 -26.85 44.20
N ARG A 814 83.87 -26.78 43.42
CA ARG A 814 83.89 -27.20 42.01
C ARG A 814 83.57 -28.69 41.83
N LEU A 815 84.21 -29.58 42.60
CA LEU A 815 83.97 -31.03 42.50
C LEU A 815 82.55 -31.42 42.91
N LYS A 816 82.02 -30.83 43.99
CA LYS A 816 80.62 -31.03 44.43
C LYS A 816 79.63 -30.52 43.39
N ASN A 817 79.90 -29.37 42.78
CA ASN A 817 79.07 -28.83 41.70
C ASN A 817 79.10 -29.72 40.45
N MET A 818 80.28 -30.19 40.03
CA MET A 818 80.42 -31.12 38.91
C MET A 818 79.72 -32.45 39.18
N LEU A 819 79.86 -33.00 40.40
CA LEU A 819 79.19 -34.23 40.82
C LEU A 819 77.66 -34.06 40.88
N LYS A 820 77.17 -32.93 41.42
CA LYS A 820 75.74 -32.59 41.44
C LYS A 820 75.19 -32.46 40.03
N GLN A 821 75.93 -31.81 39.13
CA GLN A 821 75.57 -31.66 37.72
C GLN A 821 75.52 -33.02 37.01
N GLN A 822 76.53 -33.87 37.16
CA GLN A 822 76.52 -35.19 36.51
C GLN A 822 75.46 -36.13 37.08
N LYS A 823 75.19 -36.09 38.40
CA LYS A 823 74.08 -36.84 39.01
C LYS A 823 72.73 -36.38 38.49
N SER A 824 72.54 -35.07 38.33
CA SER A 824 71.34 -34.52 37.69
C SER A 824 71.21 -34.95 36.23
N ASP A 825 72.32 -34.98 35.47
CA ASP A 825 72.31 -35.42 34.08
C ASP A 825 71.98 -36.92 33.92
N ILE A 826 72.34 -37.80 34.87
CA ILE A 826 71.96 -39.22 34.85
C ILE A 826 70.45 -39.45 34.91
N VAL A 827 69.72 -38.62 35.67
CA VAL A 827 68.25 -38.70 35.76
C VAL A 827 67.64 -38.48 34.36
N LYS A 828 68.24 -37.59 33.56
CA LYS A 828 67.79 -37.26 32.20
C LYS A 828 67.98 -38.42 31.21
N PHE A 829 69.10 -39.14 31.30
CA PHE A 829 69.28 -40.39 30.52
C PHE A 829 68.20 -41.41 30.85
N THR A 830 67.82 -41.51 32.13
CA THR A 830 66.79 -42.46 32.60
C THR A 830 65.41 -42.05 32.09
N LEU A 831 65.05 -40.77 32.22
CA LEU A 831 63.79 -40.22 31.69
C LEU A 831 63.66 -40.41 30.17
N MET A 832 64.76 -40.25 29.41
CA MET A 832 64.77 -40.44 27.96
C MET A 832 64.68 -41.91 27.55
N ASP A 833 65.34 -42.83 28.26
CA ASP A 833 65.16 -44.26 28.03
C ASP A 833 63.74 -44.71 28.42
N ASP A 834 63.16 -44.17 29.50
CA ASP A 834 61.77 -44.42 29.88
C ASP A 834 60.78 -43.91 28.83
N LEU A 835 61.00 -42.71 28.29
CA LEU A 835 60.20 -42.15 27.21
C LEU A 835 60.31 -42.99 25.92
N LEU A 836 61.51 -43.47 25.58
CA LEU A 836 61.73 -44.35 24.43
C LEU A 836 61.02 -45.70 24.60
N ASN A 837 61.11 -46.30 25.79
CA ASN A 837 60.47 -47.57 26.09
C ASN A 837 58.94 -47.42 26.07
N GLU A 838 58.43 -46.34 26.66
CA GLU A 838 57.01 -45.99 26.62
C GLU A 838 56.54 -45.77 25.19
N ALA A 839 57.28 -45.01 24.37
CA ALA A 839 56.95 -44.80 22.96
C ALA A 839 56.87 -46.13 22.19
N LYS A 840 57.85 -47.03 22.35
CA LYS A 840 57.86 -48.35 21.70
C LYS A 840 56.71 -49.24 22.15
N GLU A 841 56.34 -49.18 23.44
CA GLU A 841 55.23 -49.95 23.98
C GLU A 841 53.88 -49.41 23.48
N LYS A 842 53.72 -48.08 23.46
CA LYS A 842 52.45 -47.43 23.15
C LYS A 842 52.21 -47.22 21.67
N MET A 843 53.23 -47.17 20.83
CA MET A 843 53.09 -47.01 19.39
C MET A 843 52.13 -48.03 18.74
N PRO A 844 52.33 -49.36 18.86
CA PRO A 844 51.40 -50.34 18.27
C PRO A 844 50.00 -50.29 18.91
N VAL A 845 49.92 -49.93 20.20
CA VAL A 845 48.63 -49.75 20.89
C VAL A 845 47.90 -48.55 20.30
N LEU A 846 48.58 -47.42 20.10
CA LEU A 846 47.99 -46.21 19.56
C LEU A 846 47.56 -46.40 18.11
N ASP A 847 48.39 -47.03 17.27
CA ASP A 847 48.04 -47.37 15.89
C ASP A 847 46.74 -48.19 15.82
N SER A 848 46.61 -49.22 16.67
CA SER A 848 45.38 -50.03 16.74
C SER A 848 44.17 -49.21 17.18
N ARG A 849 44.33 -48.31 18.16
CA ARG A 849 43.24 -47.41 18.63
C ARG A 849 42.86 -46.38 17.58
N ILE A 850 43.82 -45.87 16.79
CA ILE A 850 43.59 -44.93 15.69
C ILE A 850 42.82 -45.64 14.56
N LEU A 851 43.21 -46.85 14.19
CA LEU A 851 42.50 -47.64 13.18
C LEU A 851 41.06 -47.93 13.61
N PHE A 852 40.85 -48.34 14.87
CA PHE A 852 39.52 -48.48 15.45
C PHE A 852 38.72 -47.16 15.38
N GLY A 853 39.32 -46.03 15.74
CA GLY A 853 38.67 -44.72 15.67
C GLY A 853 38.26 -44.33 14.24
N LYS A 854 39.13 -44.54 13.25
CA LYS A 854 38.84 -44.29 11.82
C LYS A 854 37.69 -45.16 11.31
N GLU A 855 37.69 -46.42 11.72
CA GLU A 855 36.64 -47.38 11.37
C GLU A 855 35.29 -46.98 12.00
N LEU A 856 35.31 -46.52 13.25
CA LEU A 856 34.13 -45.99 13.94
C LEU A 856 33.61 -44.70 13.29
N PHE A 857 34.49 -43.76 12.90
CA PHE A 857 34.08 -42.55 12.17
C PHE A 857 33.49 -42.87 10.80
N THR A 858 34.06 -43.85 10.09
CA THR A 858 33.52 -44.31 8.81
C THR A 858 32.11 -44.87 8.99
N PHE A 859 31.89 -45.62 10.07
CA PHE A 859 30.56 -46.08 10.45
C PHE A 859 29.60 -44.93 10.81
N LEU A 860 30.06 -43.90 11.53
CA LEU A 860 29.28 -42.69 11.83
C LEU A 860 28.81 -42.00 10.54
N GLU A 861 29.68 -41.89 9.54
CA GLU A 861 29.31 -41.32 8.23
C GLU A 861 28.20 -42.13 7.55
N ILE A 862 28.26 -43.46 7.58
CA ILE A 862 27.22 -44.33 7.00
C ILE A 862 25.88 -44.12 7.72
N ILE A 863 25.86 -44.10 9.05
CA ILE A 863 24.59 -43.93 9.81
C ILE A 863 24.02 -42.51 9.71
N LYS A 864 24.84 -41.49 9.41
CA LYS A 864 24.36 -40.13 9.12
C LYS A 864 23.50 -40.06 7.87
N TYR A 865 23.81 -40.88 6.85
CA TYR A 865 22.96 -40.99 5.67
C TYR A 865 21.58 -41.58 6.00
N ILE A 866 21.47 -42.37 7.08
CA ILE A 866 20.17 -42.82 7.58
C ILE A 866 19.45 -41.65 8.28
N ASN A 867 20.13 -40.97 9.20
CA ASN A 867 19.67 -39.73 9.82
C ASN A 867 20.83 -38.99 10.54
N PRO A 868 20.92 -37.65 10.41
CA PRO A 868 22.03 -36.87 10.96
C PRO A 868 22.10 -36.86 12.51
N ASN A 869 20.99 -37.14 13.21
CA ASN A 869 20.94 -37.17 14.67
C ASN A 869 21.20 -38.56 15.27
N LEU A 870 21.17 -39.61 14.45
CA LEU A 870 21.34 -41.00 14.87
C LEU A 870 22.71 -41.30 15.52
N PRO A 871 23.86 -40.70 15.10
CA PRO A 871 25.13 -40.82 15.81
C PRO A 871 25.05 -40.56 17.32
N ALA A 872 24.17 -39.65 17.76
CA ALA A 872 24.02 -39.30 19.18
C ALA A 872 23.51 -40.46 20.04
N ALA A 873 22.81 -41.43 19.44
CA ALA A 873 22.26 -42.59 20.12
C ALA A 873 23.28 -43.71 20.31
N LEU A 874 24.30 -43.81 19.44
CA LEU A 874 25.27 -44.90 19.42
C LEU A 874 25.92 -45.18 20.79
N PRO A 875 26.32 -44.18 21.59
CA PRO A 875 26.92 -44.40 22.91
C PRO A 875 26.07 -45.24 23.88
N LYS A 876 24.73 -45.16 23.78
CA LYS A 876 23.80 -45.95 24.61
C LYS A 876 23.82 -47.44 24.27
N TYR A 877 24.31 -47.80 23.09
CA TYR A 877 24.28 -49.15 22.54
C TYR A 877 25.66 -49.80 22.42
N LEU A 878 26.71 -49.18 22.96
CA LEU A 878 28.08 -49.74 22.88
C LEU A 878 28.23 -51.10 23.56
N GLU A 879 27.40 -51.43 24.56
CA GLU A 879 27.38 -52.76 25.20
C GLU A 879 26.75 -53.84 24.33
N ASN A 880 25.70 -53.49 23.61
CA ASN A 880 24.98 -54.40 22.72
C ASN A 880 24.73 -53.71 21.39
N LEU A 881 25.79 -53.65 20.58
CA LEU A 881 25.76 -52.98 19.28
C LEU A 881 24.69 -53.58 18.35
N GLY A 882 24.35 -54.86 18.52
CA GLY A 882 23.28 -55.52 17.78
C GLY A 882 21.91 -54.86 18.00
N ASP A 883 21.63 -54.38 19.21
CA ASP A 883 20.37 -53.69 19.52
C ASP A 883 20.29 -52.31 18.86
N PHE A 884 21.40 -51.72 18.43
CA PHE A 884 21.41 -50.42 17.76
C PHE A 884 20.67 -50.46 16.41
N THR A 885 20.63 -51.62 15.75
CA THR A 885 19.86 -51.83 14.51
C THR A 885 18.38 -51.51 14.67
N LYS A 886 17.81 -51.66 15.87
CA LYS A 886 16.42 -51.29 16.18
C LYS A 886 16.16 -49.79 16.03
N GLU A 887 17.17 -48.94 16.27
CA GLU A 887 17.06 -47.50 16.04
C GLU A 887 17.03 -47.19 14.54
N PHE A 888 17.72 -47.98 13.71
CA PHE A 888 17.64 -47.84 12.25
C PHE A 888 16.23 -48.15 11.76
N ASP A 889 15.65 -49.26 12.22
CA ASP A 889 14.28 -49.65 11.88
C ASP A 889 13.24 -48.65 12.40
N LYS A 890 13.46 -48.09 13.59
CA LYS A 890 12.59 -47.06 14.16
C LYS A 890 12.61 -45.78 13.31
N ILE A 891 13.80 -45.35 12.88
CA ILE A 891 13.94 -44.22 11.95
C ILE A 891 13.30 -44.58 10.60
N LEU A 892 13.63 -45.73 10.02
CA LEU A 892 13.11 -46.16 8.73
C LEU A 892 11.58 -46.26 8.73
N ASN A 893 10.96 -46.70 9.83
CA ASN A 893 9.51 -46.71 9.98
C ASN A 893 8.91 -45.30 10.01
N LYS A 894 9.56 -44.34 10.67
CA LYS A 894 9.15 -42.92 10.63
C LYS A 894 9.34 -42.33 9.22
N VAL A 895 10.46 -42.62 8.57
CA VAL A 895 10.79 -42.21 7.19
C VAL A 895 9.80 -42.82 6.19
N LYS A 896 9.42 -44.09 6.35
CA LYS A 896 8.40 -44.77 5.55
C LYS A 896 7.03 -44.09 5.69
N LYS A 897 6.63 -43.69 6.90
CA LYS A 897 5.41 -42.89 7.10
C LYS A 897 5.48 -41.53 6.37
N LEU A 898 6.66 -40.91 6.28
CA LEU A 898 6.85 -39.68 5.51
C LEU A 898 6.77 -39.94 4.00
N LYS A 899 7.36 -41.04 3.52
CA LYS A 899 7.25 -41.52 2.13
C LYS A 899 5.80 -41.79 1.75
N ASP A 900 5.05 -42.50 2.59
CA ASP A 900 3.63 -42.82 2.37
C ASP A 900 2.76 -41.55 2.31
N ARG A 901 3.19 -40.49 3.02
CA ARG A 901 2.61 -39.13 2.95
C ARG A 901 3.14 -38.30 1.78
N ASN A 902 3.98 -38.88 0.93
CA ASN A 902 4.65 -38.24 -0.20
C ASN A 902 5.53 -37.04 0.20
N LEU A 903 6.07 -37.00 1.42
CA LEU A 903 6.90 -35.88 1.91
C LEU A 903 8.39 -36.02 1.56
N ILE A 904 8.85 -37.23 1.22
CA ILE A 904 10.20 -37.53 0.75
C ILE A 904 10.15 -38.32 -0.56
N SER A 905 11.19 -38.24 -1.39
CA SER A 905 11.21 -38.93 -2.69
C SER A 905 11.46 -40.44 -2.53
N PRO A 906 11.00 -41.29 -3.49
CA PRO A 906 11.34 -42.72 -3.49
C PRO A 906 12.84 -42.98 -3.57
N GLY A 907 13.60 -42.13 -4.29
CA GLY A 907 15.06 -42.22 -4.40
C GLY A 907 15.77 -41.88 -3.08
N GLU A 908 15.33 -40.82 -2.40
CA GLU A 908 15.82 -40.44 -1.07
C GLU A 908 15.53 -41.53 -0.03
N PHE A 909 14.34 -42.13 -0.07
CA PHE A 909 14.02 -43.30 0.75
C PHE A 909 14.93 -44.50 0.44
N TYR A 910 15.19 -44.76 -0.84
CA TYR A 910 16.05 -45.86 -1.27
C TYR A 910 17.50 -45.69 -0.79
N GLU A 911 18.07 -44.49 -0.88
CA GLU A 911 19.42 -44.23 -0.38
C GLU A 911 19.50 -44.38 1.15
N ILE A 912 18.48 -43.92 1.89
CA ILE A 912 18.36 -44.12 3.34
C ILE A 912 18.29 -45.61 3.69
N ASP A 913 17.47 -46.38 2.96
CA ASP A 913 17.32 -47.81 3.18
C ASP A 913 18.61 -48.57 2.85
N LYS A 914 19.29 -48.20 1.75
CA LYS A 914 20.61 -48.71 1.37
C LYS A 914 21.65 -48.43 2.46
N ALA A 915 21.69 -47.22 2.99
CA ALA A 915 22.56 -46.86 4.11
C ALA A 915 22.25 -47.69 5.37
N ARG A 916 20.97 -47.97 5.63
CA ARG A 916 20.53 -48.89 6.70
C ARG A 916 21.02 -50.31 6.47
N GLU A 917 20.98 -50.83 5.24
CA GLU A 917 21.50 -52.17 4.93
C GLU A 917 23.01 -52.22 5.17
N MET A 918 23.76 -51.25 4.64
CA MET A 918 25.21 -51.15 4.80
C MET A 918 25.60 -51.01 6.27
N ALA A 919 24.89 -50.18 7.05
CA ALA A 919 25.13 -50.02 8.48
C ALA A 919 24.86 -51.32 9.25
N THR A 920 23.79 -52.05 8.91
CA THR A 920 23.44 -53.32 9.55
C THR A 920 24.48 -54.41 9.25
N GLU A 921 24.96 -54.48 8.00
CA GLU A 921 26.06 -55.36 7.62
C GLU A 921 27.35 -55.00 8.36
N ARG A 922 27.64 -53.70 8.50
CA ARG A 922 28.83 -53.23 9.21
C ARG A 922 28.76 -53.53 10.71
N ILE A 923 27.60 -53.36 11.36
CA ILE A 923 27.38 -53.80 12.75
C ILE A 923 27.63 -55.31 12.88
N SER A 924 27.14 -56.11 11.94
CA SER A 924 27.34 -57.58 11.97
C SER A 924 28.83 -57.93 11.86
N LYS A 925 29.57 -57.23 11.00
CA LYS A 925 31.04 -57.35 10.90
C LYS A 925 31.74 -56.95 12.20
N PHE A 926 31.34 -55.84 12.82
CA PHE A 926 31.89 -55.39 14.10
C PHE A 926 31.64 -56.38 15.22
N ILE A 927 30.44 -56.95 15.31
CA ILE A 927 30.10 -57.97 16.32
C ILE A 927 30.94 -59.24 16.11
N SER A 928 31.23 -59.61 14.86
CA SER A 928 32.07 -60.75 14.55
C SER A 928 33.58 -60.50 14.75
N ASP A 929 34.00 -59.24 14.89
CA ASP A 929 35.39 -58.85 15.14
C ASP A 929 35.61 -58.66 16.65
N GLU A 930 36.21 -59.68 17.28
CA GLU A 930 36.50 -59.69 18.71
C GLU A 930 37.43 -58.54 19.13
N ASN A 931 38.38 -58.14 18.27
CA ASN A 931 39.27 -57.01 18.55
C ASN A 931 38.49 -55.70 18.56
N PHE A 932 37.62 -55.49 17.57
CA PHE A 932 36.78 -54.29 17.49
C PHE A 932 35.87 -54.17 18.73
N MET A 933 35.19 -55.25 19.12
CA MET A 933 34.32 -55.25 20.31
C MET A 933 35.09 -54.98 21.61
N ASN A 934 36.32 -55.48 21.71
CA ASN A 934 37.18 -55.19 22.87
C ASN A 934 37.59 -53.71 22.92
N HIS A 935 37.96 -53.11 21.77
CA HIS A 935 38.21 -51.67 21.68
C HIS A 935 36.96 -50.84 22.04
N LEU A 936 35.79 -51.23 21.54
CA LEU A 936 34.51 -50.57 21.82
C LEU A 936 34.17 -50.58 23.32
N LYS A 937 34.37 -51.72 23.99
CA LYS A 937 34.19 -51.87 25.44
C LYS A 937 35.13 -50.96 26.24
N LYS A 938 36.43 -50.95 25.89
CA LYS A 938 37.43 -50.09 26.54
C LYS A 938 37.17 -48.60 26.32
N MET A 939 36.72 -48.22 25.12
CA MET A 939 36.32 -46.84 24.82
C MET A 939 35.18 -46.39 25.74
N ARG A 940 34.20 -47.26 26.01
CA ARG A 940 33.12 -46.98 26.96
C ARG A 940 33.64 -46.87 28.41
N GLU A 941 34.52 -47.77 28.85
CA GLU A 941 35.09 -47.69 30.20
C GLU A 941 35.85 -46.36 30.46
N GLY A 942 36.35 -45.71 29.40
CA GLY A 942 36.94 -44.37 29.46
C GLY A 942 35.92 -43.22 29.57
N TYR A 943 34.63 -43.45 29.29
CA TYR A 943 33.58 -42.43 29.36
C TYR A 943 33.37 -41.90 30.78
N ASP A 944 33.21 -42.82 31.74
CA ASP A 944 32.92 -42.53 33.15
C ASP A 944 34.13 -41.98 33.92
N LYS A 945 35.33 -42.06 33.32
CA LYS A 945 36.55 -41.51 33.92
C LYS A 945 36.65 -40.01 33.56
N ASN A 946 36.74 -39.17 34.59
CA ASN A 946 37.24 -37.80 34.45
C ASN A 946 38.77 -37.85 34.29
N ILE A 947 39.23 -38.09 33.07
CA ILE A 947 40.65 -38.29 32.78
C ILE A 947 41.42 -36.96 32.68
N LEU A 948 40.74 -35.84 32.40
CA LEU A 948 41.35 -34.58 31.96
C LEU A 948 41.28 -33.41 32.96
N TYR A 949 40.57 -33.56 34.10
CA TYR A 949 40.50 -32.54 35.16
C TYR A 949 40.56 -33.17 36.54
N LYS A 950 41.44 -32.69 37.42
CA LYS A 950 41.23 -32.79 38.88
C LYS A 950 40.18 -31.73 39.23
N GLU A 951 39.07 -32.15 39.85
CA GLU A 951 38.02 -31.24 40.30
C GLU A 951 38.59 -30.23 41.32
N GLU A 952 38.72 -28.96 40.92
CA GLU A 952 38.59 -27.88 41.90
C GLU A 952 37.10 -27.79 42.25
N ILE A 953 36.78 -28.35 43.42
CA ILE A 953 35.62 -28.04 44.27
C ILE A 953 34.32 -27.77 43.49
N THR A 954 33.54 -28.83 43.34
CA THR A 954 32.09 -28.74 43.24
C THR A 954 31.55 -28.02 44.48
N THR A 955 31.43 -26.70 44.44
CA THR A 955 30.25 -26.09 45.08
C THR A 955 29.06 -26.69 44.34
N PRO A 956 28.16 -27.43 45.00
CA PRO A 956 26.88 -27.73 44.39
C PRO A 956 26.25 -26.37 44.13
N LEU A 957 26.29 -25.93 42.88
CA LEU A 957 25.25 -25.05 42.41
C LEU A 957 23.98 -25.88 42.60
N ASP A 958 23.23 -25.56 43.65
CA ASP A 958 21.79 -25.71 43.62
C ASP A 958 21.35 -24.92 42.39
N ILE A 959 21.39 -25.59 41.24
CA ILE A 959 20.65 -25.19 40.07
C ILE A 959 19.22 -25.43 40.51
N VAL A 960 18.62 -24.41 41.11
CA VAL A 960 17.18 -24.19 40.97
C VAL A 960 16.94 -24.39 39.48
N GLU A 961 16.13 -25.37 39.12
CA GLU A 961 15.59 -25.52 37.77
C GLU A 961 14.86 -24.21 37.44
N THR A 962 15.61 -23.21 36.98
CA THR A 962 15.04 -22.26 36.05
C THR A 962 14.76 -23.10 34.81
N GLU A 963 13.48 -23.14 34.43
CA GLU A 963 13.03 -23.46 33.08
C GLU A 963 13.67 -22.43 32.11
N GLU A 964 15.00 -22.37 32.04
CA GLU A 964 15.69 -21.79 30.92
C GLU A 964 15.40 -22.73 29.76
N ILE A 965 14.47 -22.28 28.92
CA ILE A 965 14.29 -22.68 27.54
C ILE A 965 15.69 -22.77 26.97
N VAL A 966 16.24 -23.99 26.97
CA VAL A 966 17.53 -24.19 26.37
C VAL A 966 17.35 -23.83 24.91
N GLU A 967 18.08 -22.80 24.47
CA GLU A 967 18.13 -22.40 23.08
C GLU A 967 18.58 -23.63 22.26
N GLU A 968 17.60 -24.36 21.74
CA GLU A 968 17.77 -25.17 20.54
C GLU A 968 18.31 -24.21 19.50
N ILE A 969 19.55 -24.41 19.08
CA ILE A 969 20.18 -23.67 17.99
C ILE A 969 19.16 -23.61 16.86
N ASN A 970 18.60 -22.43 16.65
CA ASN A 970 17.57 -22.22 15.67
C ASN A 970 18.20 -22.57 14.31
N PRO A 971 17.77 -23.65 13.61
CA PRO A 971 18.30 -24.02 12.31
C PRO A 971 18.22 -22.88 11.29
N LEU A 972 17.33 -21.91 11.56
CA LEU A 972 17.07 -20.74 10.74
C LEU A 972 18.05 -19.58 10.98
N GLN A 973 18.91 -19.66 12.00
CA GLN A 973 19.87 -18.59 12.34
C GLN A 973 20.79 -18.28 11.15
N LYS A 974 21.22 -19.30 10.39
CA LYS A 974 22.00 -19.15 9.14
C LYS A 974 21.23 -18.42 8.04
N TYR A 975 19.91 -18.59 7.98
CA TYR A 975 19.04 -17.94 6.99
C TYR A 975 18.78 -16.47 7.35
N PHE A 976 18.58 -16.17 8.63
CA PHE A 976 18.45 -14.80 9.14
C PHE A 976 19.76 -14.02 9.03
N GLN A 977 20.91 -14.67 9.25
CA GLN A 977 22.24 -14.07 9.08
C GLN A 977 22.51 -13.68 7.62
N LYS A 978 22.26 -14.58 6.66
CA LYS A 978 22.35 -14.25 5.21
C LYS A 978 21.35 -13.20 4.73
N TYR A 979 20.16 -13.13 5.32
CA TYR A 979 19.17 -12.08 5.02
C TYR A 979 19.62 -10.70 5.52
N ASN A 980 20.18 -10.66 6.74
CA ASN A 980 20.76 -9.45 7.33
C ASN A 980 22.04 -9.01 6.62
N GLU A 981 22.86 -9.93 6.14
CA GLU A 981 24.02 -9.65 5.28
C GLU A 981 23.59 -9.03 3.93
N ALA A 982 22.55 -9.56 3.29
CA ALA A 982 22.01 -8.99 2.05
C ALA A 982 21.35 -7.61 2.26
N LEU A 983 20.71 -7.38 3.41
CA LEU A 983 20.17 -6.07 3.81
C LEU A 983 21.27 -5.07 4.20
N SER A 984 22.35 -5.56 4.81
CA SER A 984 23.55 -4.79 5.17
C SER A 984 24.30 -4.32 3.93
N ALA A 985 24.50 -5.21 2.95
CA ALA A 985 25.15 -4.91 1.67
C ALA A 985 24.37 -3.88 0.82
N VAL A 986 23.04 -3.83 0.93
CA VAL A 986 22.19 -2.83 0.27
C VAL A 986 22.16 -1.49 1.03
N LYS A 987 22.47 -1.50 2.34
CA LYS A 987 22.54 -0.30 3.19
C LYS A 987 23.89 0.41 3.18
N SER A 988 24.95 -0.24 2.73
CA SER A 988 26.32 0.27 2.82
C SER A 988 26.92 0.61 1.46
N THR A 989 26.55 1.77 0.90
CA THR A 989 27.58 2.61 0.29
C THR A 989 28.14 3.55 1.36
N ASP A 990 29.47 3.50 1.46
CA ASP A 990 30.48 4.19 2.27
C ASP A 990 30.73 3.70 3.72
N THR A 991 31.87 3.00 3.89
CA THR A 991 31.99 1.82 4.78
C THR A 991 32.94 1.95 5.97
N LEU A 992 33.76 3.00 6.08
CA LEU A 992 34.83 3.03 7.09
C LEU A 992 34.53 3.94 8.29
N THR A 993 34.01 5.14 8.05
CA THR A 993 33.85 6.17 9.10
C THR A 993 32.78 5.80 10.13
N LYS A 994 31.66 5.21 9.69
CA LYS A 994 30.58 4.76 10.59
C LYS A 994 30.92 3.50 11.38
N PHE A 995 31.88 2.70 10.91
CA PHE A 995 32.41 1.57 11.67
C PHE A 995 33.22 2.07 12.87
N MET A 996 34.04 3.11 12.68
CA MET A 996 34.83 3.71 13.75
C MET A 996 33.96 4.45 14.79
N GLU A 997 32.90 5.14 14.37
CA GLU A 997 31.93 5.76 15.29
C GLU A 997 31.14 4.72 16.11
N SER A 998 30.77 3.59 15.49
CA SER A 998 30.10 2.48 16.19
C SER A 998 31.03 1.78 17.18
N TYR A 999 32.33 1.66 16.84
CA TYR A 999 33.37 1.08 17.68
C TYR A 999 33.62 1.89 18.96
N GLN A 1000 33.71 3.22 18.87
CA GLN A 1000 33.85 4.10 20.04
C GLN A 1000 32.59 4.09 20.93
N PHE A 1001 31.40 4.01 20.33
CA PHE A 1001 30.15 3.91 21.07
C PHE A 1001 30.06 2.64 21.92
N TRP A 1002 30.56 1.50 21.43
CA TRP A 1002 30.56 0.22 22.17
C TRP A 1002 31.54 0.20 23.35
N LEU A 1003 32.72 0.82 23.18
CA LEU A 1003 33.72 0.99 24.24
C LEU A 1003 33.19 1.86 25.40
N ASN A 1004 32.55 2.99 25.09
CA ASN A 1004 32.10 3.94 26.10
C ASN A 1004 30.89 3.48 26.92
N ASN A 1005 30.08 2.57 26.39
CA ASN A 1005 28.86 2.10 27.05
C ASN A 1005 28.96 0.68 27.62
N GLN A 1006 30.14 0.03 27.55
CA GLN A 1006 30.35 -1.38 27.97
C GLN A 1006 29.31 -2.36 27.40
N ILE A 1007 28.75 -2.07 26.22
CA ILE A 1007 27.76 -2.92 25.58
C ILE A 1007 28.51 -4.00 24.82
N PHE A 1008 28.74 -5.13 25.47
CA PHE A 1008 29.21 -6.34 24.80
C PHE A 1008 28.02 -7.11 24.22
N PRO A 1009 28.07 -7.55 22.94
CA PRO A 1009 27.01 -8.37 22.36
C PRO A 1009 26.81 -9.66 23.16
N LEU A 1010 25.55 -9.97 23.47
CA LEU A 1010 25.08 -11.06 24.35
C LEU A 1010 25.33 -12.50 23.87
N THR A 1011 26.28 -12.74 22.97
CA THR A 1011 26.47 -14.04 22.30
C THR A 1011 27.92 -14.51 22.26
N TYR A 1012 28.66 -14.33 23.35
CA TYR A 1012 30.00 -14.91 23.49
C TYR A 1012 30.08 -15.85 24.68
N ASN A 1013 30.73 -17.00 24.49
CA ASN A 1013 31.12 -17.85 25.62
C ASN A 1013 32.27 -17.18 26.41
N LYS A 1014 32.55 -17.69 27.62
CA LYS A 1014 33.51 -17.09 28.55
C LYS A 1014 34.94 -17.01 27.98
N ALA A 1015 35.32 -17.90 27.06
CA ALA A 1015 36.62 -17.90 26.41
C ALA A 1015 36.71 -16.84 25.31
N GLU A 1016 35.64 -16.64 24.54
CA GLU A 1016 35.53 -15.57 23.55
C GLU A 1016 35.47 -14.19 24.20
N GLN A 1017 34.82 -14.07 25.36
CA GLN A 1017 34.89 -12.85 26.18
C GLN A 1017 36.30 -12.54 26.64
N VAL A 1018 37.07 -13.54 27.09
CA VAL A 1018 38.47 -13.36 27.53
C VAL A 1018 39.39 -13.04 26.34
N LEU A 1019 39.20 -13.70 25.21
CA LEU A 1019 39.98 -13.46 23.99
C LEU A 1019 39.73 -12.07 23.43
N LEU A 1020 38.46 -11.64 23.39
CA LEU A 1020 38.08 -10.28 23.01
C LEU A 1020 38.62 -9.27 24.02
N LYS A 1021 38.60 -9.56 25.32
CA LYS A 1021 39.18 -8.68 26.34
C LYS A 1021 40.70 -8.52 26.17
N ILE A 1022 41.40 -9.57 25.78
CA ILE A 1022 42.84 -9.54 25.48
C ILE A 1022 43.12 -8.78 24.18
N VAL A 1023 42.32 -9.00 23.13
CA VAL A 1023 42.44 -8.28 21.86
C VAL A 1023 42.10 -6.80 22.02
N PHE A 1024 41.06 -6.46 22.78
CA PHE A 1024 40.69 -5.08 23.08
C PHE A 1024 41.73 -4.38 23.95
N ASN A 1025 42.29 -5.07 24.96
CA ASN A 1025 43.39 -4.51 25.75
C ASN A 1025 44.65 -4.26 24.91
N ARG A 1026 44.99 -5.16 23.98
CA ARG A 1026 46.15 -4.97 23.07
C ARG A 1026 45.96 -3.83 22.08
N ILE A 1027 44.77 -3.69 21.50
CA ILE A 1027 44.45 -2.58 20.60
C ILE A 1027 44.45 -1.24 21.36
N GLN A 1028 44.01 -1.26 22.62
CA GLN A 1028 44.01 -0.09 23.49
C GLN A 1028 45.44 0.28 23.98
N GLU A 1029 46.31 -0.71 24.20
CA GLU A 1029 47.75 -0.51 24.43
C GLU A 1029 48.43 0.08 23.19
N GLU A 1030 48.16 -0.43 21.98
CA GLU A 1030 48.73 0.12 20.72
C GLU A 1030 48.24 1.53 20.39
N LEU A 1031 46.97 1.86 20.69
CA LEU A 1031 46.43 3.22 20.52
C LEU A 1031 46.99 4.20 21.55
N ASN A 1032 47.16 3.78 22.81
CA ASN A 1032 47.77 4.62 23.85
C ASN A 1032 49.29 4.79 23.65
N ASP A 1033 49.97 3.85 23.00
CA ASP A 1033 51.38 3.99 22.61
C ASP A 1033 51.57 4.92 21.39
N GLN A 1034 50.53 5.08 20.54
CA GLN A 1034 50.52 6.10 19.48
C GLN A 1034 50.24 7.51 20.02
N ASP A 1035 49.43 7.65 21.07
CA ASP A 1035 49.21 8.96 21.75
C ASP A 1035 50.36 9.36 22.70
N ASN A 1036 51.26 8.44 23.07
CA ASN A 1036 52.49 8.73 23.84
C ASN A 1036 53.76 8.87 22.97
N SER A 1037 53.65 8.73 21.64
CA SER A 1037 54.75 8.94 20.68
C SER A 1037 54.51 10.11 19.70
N ALA A 1038 53.48 10.91 19.94
CA ALA A 1038 53.31 12.29 19.47
C ALA A 1038 53.53 13.26 20.64
#